data_AF-A0A9Q0FTG1-F1
#
_entry.id   AF-A0A9Q0FTG1-F1
#
_cell.length_a   1.000
_cell.length_b   1.000
_cell.length_c   1.000
_cell.angle_alpha   90.00
_cell.angle_beta   90.00
_cell.angle_gamma   90.00
#
_symmetry.space_group_name_H-M   'P 1'
#
loop_
_entity.id
_entity.type
_entity.pdbx_description
1 polymer ?
#
loop_
_entity_poly.entity_id
_entity_poly.type
_entity_poly.pdbx_seq_one_letter_code
_entity_poly.pdbx_strand_id
1 'polypeptide(L)'
;MEVQILSRKLITPSSPTPEHLQTLKLSYLDQLAPAFYVPRIFYFLPNGEEEGLVKNREKSEQLQKSLAETLTLFYPLAGRYIRDKWSIECNDKGAEYLEAEVSGTLSQLLGQGGGKLRSEWLNNLVPDPDESDNTPLLFVQFNTFKCGGVAVGVCLAHRASDGSSVFKFIDSWAKLSRMGAGNLQFCPNFNLGSFFPQKDLPTGPTKKVESEHDELSMKRLVFNAASISNLKKIATTSTNTDQPPLKHQPTRLEVVMGFIWMSFIRTFQTRNGCLRPSLISIPVNMRNKAKLPVPESSWGNFVGRAVPKFLPSDDQRGKVQLPDIVGKVQDAIRSTVSNLAKSSTPEDIVSLVYGALGELVKGMRNPEFDCCFSTSWCRFPTYEVDFGWGKPSWATSVMKPRMRNNIFVLDTKDGDGMEAWHQKFEAMKVEILSRKLISPSSPTPEHLQTLKISRLDQLVGPFYVPRVFYYLPNGEEEGLIKTREKSEQLQKSLAETLTLFYPLAGRYIREKRSIDCNDKGAEYLEAEVSGSLSQLLGQGGGKLRSEWLNNLVPDPEESDNTPLVFVQFNTFTCGGVAIGVCASHRAADGSSVFNFIDSWAKVSRMGHSNLQFSPNFNLGSFFPQEDLLPAPPRKLESGHVELTFKRTFQARHGRLMPSLLTIPVNMRKKTKLQVSESSCGNFVGRAIA
;
A
#
# COMPACT_ATOMS: atom_id res chain seq x y z
N MET A 1 -6.20 20.76 8.67
CA MET A 1 -6.36 21.09 10.10
C MET A 1 -5.10 20.66 10.80
N GLU A 2 -4.43 21.62 11.43
CA GLU A 2 -3.27 21.39 12.29
C GLU A 2 -3.74 21.02 13.70
N VAL A 3 -3.03 20.08 14.33
CA VAL A 3 -3.22 19.62 15.71
C VAL A 3 -1.97 19.96 16.49
N GLN A 4 -2.09 20.80 17.51
CA GLN A 4 -1.00 21.22 18.38
C GLN A 4 -1.11 20.49 19.72
N ILE A 5 -0.09 19.73 20.10
CA ILE A 5 -0.03 19.11 21.44
C ILE A 5 0.37 20.18 22.46
N LEU A 6 -0.47 20.37 23.47
CA LEU A 6 -0.26 21.33 24.56
C LEU A 6 0.43 20.70 25.77
N SER A 7 0.04 19.48 26.11
CA SER A 7 0.55 18.79 27.30
C SER A 7 0.66 17.28 27.06
N ARG A 8 1.58 16.65 27.80
CA ARG A 8 1.80 15.21 27.83
C ARG A 8 2.01 14.77 29.28
N LYS A 9 1.25 13.76 29.72
CA LYS A 9 1.34 13.20 31.08
C LYS A 9 1.30 11.68 31.03
N LEU A 10 1.88 11.04 32.04
CA LEU A 10 1.70 9.61 32.30
C LEU A 10 0.70 9.47 33.45
N ILE A 11 -0.48 8.93 33.15
CA ILE A 11 -1.53 8.69 34.13
C ILE A 11 -1.30 7.30 34.73
N THR A 12 -0.97 7.26 36.01
CA THR A 12 -0.77 6.02 36.76
C THR A 12 -2.08 5.55 37.39
N PRO A 13 -2.20 4.28 37.80
CA PRO A 13 -3.33 3.81 38.61
C PRO A 13 -3.51 4.66 39.87
N SER A 14 -4.76 4.85 40.31
CA SER A 14 -5.10 5.58 41.53
C SER A 14 -4.63 4.87 42.82
N SER A 15 -4.52 3.55 42.75
CA SER A 15 -3.94 2.67 43.78
C SER A 15 -2.84 1.83 43.15
N PRO A 16 -1.68 1.66 43.82
CA PRO A 16 -0.56 0.87 43.29
C PRO A 16 -0.96 -0.58 42.98
N THR A 17 -0.38 -1.12 41.92
CA THR A 17 -0.53 -2.54 41.56
C THR A 17 0.07 -3.43 42.65
N PRO A 18 -0.70 -4.36 43.24
CA PRO A 18 -0.20 -5.30 44.24
C PRO A 18 1.00 -6.13 43.74
N GLU A 19 1.92 -6.47 44.65
CA GLU A 19 3.18 -7.17 44.30
C GLU A 19 2.95 -8.47 43.50
N HIS A 20 1.95 -9.27 43.90
CA HIS A 20 1.60 -10.52 43.20
C HIS A 20 1.00 -10.33 41.79
N LEU A 21 0.68 -9.09 41.39
CA LEU A 21 0.12 -8.72 40.08
C LEU A 21 1.13 -7.98 39.19
N GLN A 22 2.39 -7.78 39.62
CA GLN A 22 3.39 -7.00 38.88
C GLN A 22 3.81 -7.61 37.54
N THR A 23 3.46 -8.86 37.25
CA THR A 23 3.72 -9.48 35.95
C THR A 23 2.49 -10.20 35.43
N LEU A 24 2.04 -9.80 34.23
CA LEU A 24 1.00 -10.51 33.49
C LEU A 24 1.62 -11.27 32.31
N LYS A 25 1.54 -12.61 32.33
CA LYS A 25 1.91 -13.43 31.17
C LYS A 25 0.84 -13.35 30.10
N LEU A 26 1.23 -13.04 28.87
CA LEU A 26 0.32 -13.07 27.73
C LEU A 26 -0.01 -14.52 27.35
N SER A 27 -1.21 -14.75 26.85
CA SER A 27 -1.65 -16.06 26.39
C SER A 27 -1.01 -16.45 25.04
N TYR A 28 -1.08 -17.73 24.67
CA TYR A 28 -0.63 -18.17 23.34
C TYR A 28 -1.32 -17.41 22.19
N LEU A 29 -2.59 -17.05 22.38
CA LEU A 29 -3.36 -16.32 21.37
C LEU A 29 -2.91 -14.86 21.23
N ASP A 30 -2.45 -14.24 22.33
CA ASP A 30 -1.81 -12.93 22.31
C ASP A 30 -0.45 -12.97 21.59
N GLN A 31 0.30 -14.07 21.69
CA GLN A 31 1.58 -14.21 20.97
C GLN A 31 1.37 -14.21 19.44
N LEU A 32 0.21 -14.67 18.97
CA LEU A 32 -0.19 -14.65 17.56
C LEU A 32 -0.76 -13.30 17.10
N ALA A 33 -1.02 -12.38 18.02
CA ALA A 33 -1.58 -11.08 17.70
C ALA A 33 -0.52 -10.18 17.02
N PRO A 34 -0.94 -9.33 16.07
CA PRO A 34 -0.04 -8.38 15.43
C PRO A 34 0.57 -7.37 16.42
N ALA A 35 1.82 -6.98 16.16
CA ALA A 35 2.54 -5.95 16.94
C ALA A 35 2.20 -4.53 16.44
N PHE A 36 0.95 -4.09 16.65
CA PHE A 36 0.52 -2.72 16.35
C PHE A 36 -0.50 -2.19 17.36
N TYR A 37 -0.81 -0.90 17.29
CA TYR A 37 -1.82 -0.25 18.13
C TYR A 37 -3.16 -0.07 17.41
N VAL A 38 -4.25 -0.13 18.19
CA VAL A 38 -5.64 -0.09 17.72
C VAL A 38 -6.29 1.24 18.13
N PRO A 39 -6.33 2.23 17.21
CA PRO A 39 -6.88 3.55 17.50
C PRO A 39 -8.41 3.62 17.32
N ARG A 40 -9.07 4.32 18.24
CA ARG A 40 -10.50 4.68 18.24
C ARG A 40 -10.65 6.15 18.57
N ILE A 41 -11.55 6.84 17.89
CA ILE A 41 -11.84 8.25 18.16
C ILE A 41 -13.34 8.44 18.36
N PHE A 42 -13.71 9.18 19.39
CA PHE A 42 -15.08 9.56 19.71
C PHE A 42 -15.22 11.08 19.63
N TYR A 43 -16.25 11.57 18.92
CA TYR A 43 -16.46 12.99 18.66
C TYR A 43 -17.69 13.50 19.40
N PHE A 44 -17.53 14.56 20.19
CA PHE A 44 -18.57 15.16 21.02
C PHE A 44 -18.80 16.62 20.57
N LEU A 45 -20.04 16.94 20.21
CA LEU A 45 -20.43 18.29 19.81
C LEU A 45 -20.42 19.23 21.03
N PRO A 46 -20.15 20.53 20.82
CA PRO A 46 -20.26 21.53 21.89
C PRO A 46 -21.72 21.73 22.31
N ASN A 47 -21.94 22.10 23.58
CA ASN A 47 -23.25 22.56 24.08
C ASN A 47 -23.44 24.09 23.91
N GLY A 48 -22.53 24.76 23.18
CA GLY A 48 -22.38 26.21 23.00
C GLY A 48 -20.89 26.56 22.84
N GLU A 49 -20.52 27.62 22.07
CA GLU A 49 -19.11 27.89 21.72
C GLU A 49 -18.26 28.34 22.92
N GLU A 50 -18.61 29.46 23.58
CA GLU A 50 -17.84 29.99 24.73
C GLU A 50 -17.95 29.08 25.96
N GLU A 51 -19.15 28.59 26.26
CA GLU A 51 -19.40 27.69 27.39
C GLU A 51 -18.73 26.31 27.19
N GLY A 52 -18.53 25.89 25.94
CA GLY A 52 -17.83 24.66 25.58
C GLY A 52 -16.35 24.70 25.91
N LEU A 53 -15.65 25.80 25.58
CA LEU A 53 -14.22 25.95 25.80
C LEU A 53 -13.86 25.99 27.28
N VAL A 54 -14.60 26.76 28.09
CA VAL A 54 -14.37 26.86 29.55
C VAL A 54 -14.53 25.50 30.23
N LYS A 55 -15.52 24.70 29.81
CA LYS A 55 -15.79 23.37 30.35
C LYS A 55 -14.83 22.29 29.85
N ASN A 56 -14.05 22.52 28.79
CA ASN A 56 -13.18 21.48 28.22
C ASN A 56 -11.98 21.14 29.10
N ARG A 57 -11.46 22.11 29.86
CA ARG A 57 -10.45 21.85 30.88
C ARG A 57 -10.99 20.92 31.97
N GLU A 58 -12.16 21.23 32.51
CA GLU A 58 -12.83 20.41 33.54
C GLU A 58 -13.11 18.99 33.03
N LYS A 59 -13.58 18.84 31.77
CA LYS A 59 -13.77 17.53 31.14
C LYS A 59 -12.45 16.76 31.03
N SER A 60 -11.35 17.40 30.64
CA SER A 60 -10.05 16.72 30.56
C SER A 60 -9.56 16.29 31.95
N GLU A 61 -9.67 17.15 32.96
CA GLU A 61 -9.30 16.84 34.35
C GLU A 61 -10.15 15.68 34.90
N GLN A 62 -11.47 15.67 34.62
CA GLN A 62 -12.37 14.56 34.94
C GLN A 62 -11.91 13.25 34.29
N LEU A 63 -11.56 13.28 33.00
CA LEU A 63 -11.08 12.12 32.26
C LEU A 63 -9.74 11.59 32.79
N GLN A 64 -8.81 12.49 33.15
CA GLN A 64 -7.51 12.11 33.74
C GLN A 64 -7.73 11.40 35.09
N LYS A 65 -8.59 11.96 35.95
CA LYS A 65 -8.93 11.35 37.26
C LYS A 65 -9.60 9.98 37.08
N SER A 66 -10.64 9.90 36.26
CA SER A 66 -11.36 8.63 36.05
C SER A 66 -10.51 7.59 35.32
N LEU A 67 -9.54 8.02 34.51
CA LEU A 67 -8.57 7.13 33.89
C LEU A 67 -7.66 6.48 34.95
N ALA A 68 -7.16 7.24 35.92
CA ALA A 68 -6.37 6.70 37.03
C ALA A 68 -7.17 5.65 37.84
N GLU A 69 -8.44 5.93 38.13
CA GLU A 69 -9.34 4.99 38.80
C GLU A 69 -9.59 3.73 37.95
N THR A 70 -9.78 3.90 36.65
CA THR A 70 -9.97 2.78 35.71
C THR A 70 -8.70 1.94 35.61
N LEU A 71 -7.53 2.56 35.57
CA LEU A 71 -6.24 1.86 35.52
C LEU A 71 -5.96 1.04 36.78
N THR A 72 -6.59 1.31 37.91
CA THR A 72 -6.50 0.40 39.06
C THR A 72 -7.17 -0.95 38.78
N LEU A 73 -8.27 -0.98 38.01
CA LEU A 73 -8.92 -2.23 37.58
C LEU A 73 -8.22 -2.84 36.37
N PHE A 74 -7.75 -1.99 35.46
CA PHE A 74 -7.06 -2.37 34.22
C PHE A 74 -5.54 -2.15 34.34
N TYR A 75 -4.97 -2.55 35.47
CA TYR A 75 -3.58 -2.29 35.85
C TYR A 75 -2.52 -2.67 34.79
N PRO A 76 -2.68 -3.72 33.95
CA PRO A 76 -1.68 -4.01 32.93
C PRO A 76 -1.54 -2.89 31.90
N LEU A 77 -2.57 -2.06 31.68
CA LEU A 77 -2.52 -0.96 30.72
C LEU A 77 -1.60 0.19 31.16
N ALA A 78 -1.26 0.28 32.44
CA ALA A 78 -0.25 1.20 32.97
C ALA A 78 1.17 0.61 32.92
N GLY A 79 1.32 -0.65 32.52
CA GLY A 79 2.59 -1.36 32.44
C GLY A 79 3.37 -1.14 31.14
N ARG A 80 4.38 -1.98 30.91
CA ARG A 80 5.17 -2.04 29.67
C ARG A 80 5.29 -3.47 29.15
N TYR A 81 5.19 -3.62 27.83
CA TYR A 81 5.37 -4.92 27.20
C TYR A 81 6.85 -5.33 27.17
N ILE A 82 7.12 -6.57 27.58
CA ILE A 82 8.45 -7.18 27.58
C ILE A 82 8.48 -8.25 26.48
N ARG A 83 9.13 -7.92 25.36
CA ARG A 83 9.11 -8.71 24.13
C ARG A 83 9.59 -10.14 24.32
N ASP A 84 10.77 -10.31 24.90
CA ASP A 84 11.41 -11.62 25.00
C ASP A 84 10.71 -12.57 25.98
N LYS A 85 9.91 -12.03 26.90
CA LYS A 85 9.17 -12.80 27.90
C LYS A 85 7.69 -12.99 27.56
N TRP A 86 7.22 -12.38 26.47
CA TRP A 86 5.80 -12.35 26.11
C TRP A 86 4.90 -11.94 27.30
N SER A 87 5.34 -10.95 28.07
CA SER A 87 4.67 -10.53 29.30
C SER A 87 4.51 -9.03 29.36
N ILE A 88 3.60 -8.57 30.21
CA ILE A 88 3.47 -7.18 30.58
C ILE A 88 4.03 -7.02 31.99
N GLU A 89 5.04 -6.16 32.12
CA GLU A 89 5.52 -5.69 33.40
C GLU A 89 4.56 -4.60 33.91
N CYS A 90 3.78 -4.92 34.93
CA CYS A 90 2.76 -4.05 35.52
C CYS A 90 3.41 -3.14 36.58
N ASN A 91 4.31 -2.27 36.11
CA ASN A 91 5.18 -1.40 36.91
C ASN A 91 4.61 0.00 37.18
N ASP A 92 3.32 0.22 36.90
CA ASP A 92 2.62 1.50 37.08
C ASP A 92 3.31 2.71 36.42
N LYS A 93 4.11 2.51 35.36
CA LYS A 93 4.71 3.62 34.58
C LYS A 93 3.67 4.48 33.84
N GLY A 94 2.41 4.10 33.89
CA GLY A 94 1.26 4.88 33.44
C GLY A 94 0.96 4.77 31.95
N ALA A 95 -0.29 5.15 31.62
CA ALA A 95 -0.78 5.36 30.26
C ALA A 95 -0.47 6.78 29.81
N GLU A 96 -0.19 6.99 28.52
CA GLU A 96 0.12 8.33 28.02
C GLU A 96 -1.16 9.11 27.72
N TYR A 97 -1.28 10.30 28.30
CA TYR A 97 -2.39 11.22 28.11
C TYR A 97 -1.88 12.51 27.49
N LEU A 98 -2.46 12.90 26.36
CA LEU A 98 -2.14 14.11 25.62
C LEU A 98 -3.34 15.07 25.62
N GLU A 99 -3.06 16.35 25.82
CA GLU A 99 -4.02 17.43 25.57
C GLU A 99 -3.59 18.18 24.32
N ALA A 100 -4.52 18.41 23.40
CA ALA A 100 -4.24 19.02 22.11
C ALA A 100 -5.32 20.03 21.69
N GLU A 101 -4.90 21.04 20.94
CA GLU A 101 -5.78 21.99 20.26
C GLU A 101 -5.81 21.74 18.76
N VAL A 102 -7.00 21.86 18.18
CA VAL A 102 -7.22 21.70 16.74
C VAL A 102 -7.61 23.04 16.13
N SER A 103 -6.83 23.48 15.14
CA SER A 103 -6.97 24.78 14.47
C SER A 103 -8.31 25.04 13.73
N GLY A 104 -9.21 24.04 13.64
CA GLY A 104 -10.51 24.12 12.96
C GLY A 104 -11.69 23.79 13.86
N THR A 105 -12.90 23.74 13.29
CA THR A 105 -14.12 23.35 14.02
C THR A 105 -14.44 21.87 13.82
N LEU A 106 -15.11 21.25 14.79
CA LEU A 106 -15.54 19.86 14.66
C LEU A 106 -16.55 19.71 13.51
N SER A 107 -17.43 20.69 13.32
CA SER A 107 -18.40 20.70 12.21
C SER A 107 -17.71 20.64 10.82
N GLN A 108 -16.62 21.40 10.64
CA GLN A 108 -15.78 21.35 9.43
C GLN A 108 -15.15 19.97 9.22
N LEU A 109 -14.65 19.33 10.29
CA LEU A 109 -14.08 17.99 10.22
C LEU A 109 -15.13 16.96 9.80
N LEU A 110 -16.34 17.06 10.35
CA LEU A 110 -17.46 16.16 10.07
C LEU A 110 -18.09 16.38 8.68
N GLY A 111 -17.68 17.42 7.94
CA GLY A 111 -18.23 17.76 6.63
C GLY A 111 -19.64 18.34 6.67
N GLN A 112 -20.08 18.83 7.83
CA GLN A 112 -21.33 19.58 7.94
C GLN A 112 -21.17 20.90 7.17
N GLY A 113 -22.02 21.16 6.18
CA GLY A 113 -21.88 22.30 5.25
C GLY A 113 -21.28 21.97 3.87
N GLY A 114 -21.21 20.69 3.48
CA GLY A 114 -20.84 20.28 2.12
C GLY A 114 -19.34 20.04 1.89
N GLY A 115 -18.52 20.15 2.93
CA GLY A 115 -17.08 19.84 2.88
C GLY A 115 -16.80 18.34 2.77
N LYS A 116 -15.76 17.96 2.02
CA LYS A 116 -15.29 16.57 1.91
C LYS A 116 -14.43 16.20 3.12
N LEU A 117 -14.80 15.14 3.83
CA LEU A 117 -14.00 14.55 4.90
C LEU A 117 -12.59 14.19 4.41
N ARG A 118 -11.55 14.72 5.06
CA ARG A 118 -10.15 14.35 4.79
C ARG A 118 -9.65 13.39 5.86
N SER A 119 -9.39 12.15 5.47
CA SER A 119 -8.95 11.10 6.41
C SER A 119 -7.63 11.41 7.11
N GLU A 120 -6.75 12.17 6.45
CA GLU A 120 -5.47 12.61 6.99
C GLU A 120 -5.62 13.40 8.30
N TRP A 121 -6.70 14.18 8.43
CA TRP A 121 -6.95 14.95 9.65
C TRP A 121 -7.29 14.04 10.84
N LEU A 122 -7.90 12.88 10.60
CA LEU A 122 -8.26 11.93 11.65
C LEU A 122 -7.01 11.26 12.25
N ASN A 123 -5.97 11.03 11.44
CA ASN A 123 -4.71 10.39 11.87
C ASN A 123 -3.98 11.19 12.97
N ASN A 124 -4.23 12.50 13.07
CA ASN A 124 -3.56 13.37 14.03
C ASN A 124 -4.32 13.51 15.36
N LEU A 125 -5.52 12.95 15.47
CA LEU A 125 -6.37 13.06 16.66
C LEU A 125 -6.15 11.93 17.68
N VAL A 126 -5.25 11.00 17.39
CA VAL A 126 -4.89 9.88 18.26
C VAL A 126 -3.46 9.42 17.94
N PRO A 127 -2.63 9.12 18.96
CA PRO A 127 -1.30 8.56 18.71
C PRO A 127 -1.41 7.18 18.08
N ASP A 128 -0.57 6.89 17.09
CA ASP A 128 -0.42 5.55 16.53
C ASP A 128 1.07 5.17 16.48
N PRO A 129 1.67 4.84 17.64
CA PRO A 129 3.09 4.58 17.75
C PRO A 129 3.48 3.21 17.19
N ASP A 130 4.76 3.06 16.89
CA ASP A 130 5.34 1.73 16.65
C ASP A 130 5.64 1.04 17.99
N GLU A 131 5.52 -0.29 18.02
CA GLU A 131 5.84 -1.08 19.21
C GLU A 131 7.35 -1.10 19.45
N SER A 132 7.79 -0.51 20.57
CA SER A 132 9.16 -0.57 21.07
C SER A 132 9.18 -0.90 22.55
N ASP A 133 10.37 -1.21 23.07
CA ASP A 133 10.58 -1.38 24.50
C ASP A 133 10.20 -0.09 25.22
N ASN A 134 9.54 -0.19 26.37
CA ASN A 134 9.00 0.94 27.13
C ASN A 134 7.90 1.78 26.46
N THR A 135 7.38 1.43 25.27
CA THR A 135 6.17 2.10 24.74
C THR A 135 4.98 1.85 25.68
N PRO A 136 4.23 2.89 26.10
CA PRO A 136 2.99 2.73 26.84
C PRO A 136 2.00 1.80 26.13
N LEU A 137 1.23 1.01 26.88
CA LEU A 137 0.23 0.10 26.29
C LEU A 137 -1.07 0.79 25.91
N LEU A 138 -1.32 1.97 26.49
CA LEU A 138 -2.51 2.79 26.29
C LEU A 138 -2.10 4.24 26.05
N PHE A 139 -2.69 4.84 25.02
CA PHE A 139 -2.62 6.26 24.71
C PHE A 139 -4.02 6.85 24.70
N VAL A 140 -4.14 8.04 25.26
CA VAL A 140 -5.34 8.87 25.22
C VAL A 140 -4.95 10.25 24.72
N GLN A 141 -5.72 10.80 23.78
CA GLN A 141 -5.54 12.18 23.31
C GLN A 141 -6.86 12.92 23.35
N PHE A 142 -6.90 13.99 24.14
CA PHE A 142 -8.02 14.89 24.27
C PHE A 142 -7.81 16.09 23.34
N ASN A 143 -8.66 16.20 22.32
CA ASN A 143 -8.51 17.21 21.26
C ASN A 143 -9.63 18.24 21.37
N THR A 144 -9.29 19.49 21.67
CA THR A 144 -10.23 20.61 21.73
C THR A 144 -10.28 21.33 20.39
N PHE A 145 -11.46 21.46 19.79
CA PHE A 145 -11.70 22.24 18.57
C PHE A 145 -12.08 23.67 18.90
N LYS A 146 -11.86 24.61 17.96
CA LYS A 146 -12.18 26.04 18.14
C LYS A 146 -13.65 26.32 18.50
N CYS A 147 -14.58 25.48 18.04
CA CYS A 147 -16.00 25.60 18.36
C CYS A 147 -16.39 25.04 19.74
N GLY A 148 -15.42 24.65 20.58
CA GLY A 148 -15.65 23.99 21.87
C GLY A 148 -15.98 22.49 21.77
N GLY A 149 -16.10 21.94 20.56
CA GLY A 149 -16.26 20.49 20.35
C GLY A 149 -15.00 19.72 20.73
N VAL A 150 -15.13 18.43 21.00
CA VAL A 150 -14.01 17.59 21.46
C VAL A 150 -13.93 16.28 20.69
N ALA A 151 -12.71 15.82 20.41
CA ALA A 151 -12.45 14.44 20.02
C ALA A 151 -11.57 13.73 21.06
N VAL A 152 -12.02 12.57 21.55
CA VAL A 152 -11.23 11.71 22.44
C VAL A 152 -10.69 10.53 21.64
N GLY A 153 -9.38 10.55 21.39
CA GLY A 153 -8.63 9.46 20.79
C GLY A 153 -8.17 8.47 21.86
N VAL A 154 -8.33 7.17 21.61
CA VAL A 154 -7.93 6.07 22.49
C VAL A 154 -7.19 5.03 21.64
N CYS A 155 -5.98 4.65 22.03
CA CYS A 155 -5.15 3.71 21.27
C CYS A 155 -4.54 2.66 22.20
N LEU A 156 -4.79 1.37 21.94
CA LEU A 156 -4.29 0.27 22.76
C LEU A 156 -3.42 -0.69 21.96
N ALA A 157 -2.40 -1.26 22.58
CA ALA A 157 -1.58 -2.31 21.97
C ALA A 157 -2.45 -3.55 21.63
N HIS A 158 -2.48 -3.94 20.35
CA HIS A 158 -3.23 -5.12 19.89
C HIS A 158 -2.66 -6.41 20.50
N ARG A 159 -1.37 -6.44 20.80
CA ARG A 159 -0.71 -7.57 21.45
C ARG A 159 -1.25 -7.86 22.86
N ALA A 160 -1.81 -6.84 23.52
CA ALA A 160 -2.41 -6.95 24.84
C ALA A 160 -3.96 -6.98 24.80
N SER A 161 -4.58 -6.71 23.66
CA SER A 161 -6.02 -6.49 23.60
C SER A 161 -6.62 -6.79 22.23
N ASP A 162 -7.79 -7.44 22.22
CA ASP A 162 -8.67 -7.47 21.05
C ASP A 162 -9.78 -6.41 21.15
N GLY A 163 -10.63 -6.33 20.12
CA GLY A 163 -11.72 -5.36 20.09
C GLY A 163 -12.71 -5.47 21.26
N SER A 164 -12.92 -6.67 21.81
CA SER A 164 -13.78 -6.84 23.00
C SER A 164 -13.12 -6.27 24.26
N SER A 165 -11.82 -6.48 24.41
CA SER A 165 -11.02 -5.94 25.52
C SER A 165 -11.00 -4.40 25.47
N VAL A 166 -10.74 -3.83 24.29
CA VAL A 166 -10.75 -2.37 24.05
C VAL A 166 -12.09 -1.75 24.48
N PHE A 167 -13.21 -2.34 24.06
CA PHE A 167 -14.53 -1.78 24.40
C PHE A 167 -14.92 -1.94 25.86
N LYS A 168 -14.54 -3.03 26.52
CA LYS A 168 -14.77 -3.17 27.97
C LYS A 168 -14.01 -2.13 28.76
N PHE A 169 -12.78 -1.83 28.36
CA PHE A 169 -12.01 -0.74 28.95
C PHE A 169 -12.71 0.61 28.76
N ILE A 170 -13.06 0.96 27.51
CA ILE A 170 -13.71 2.25 27.20
C ILE A 170 -15.06 2.40 27.92
N ASP A 171 -15.89 1.34 27.93
CA ASP A 171 -17.18 1.34 28.62
C ASP A 171 -17.01 1.49 30.15
N SER A 172 -16.05 0.78 30.74
CA SER A 172 -15.73 0.90 32.18
C SER A 172 -15.23 2.30 32.51
N TRP A 173 -14.34 2.86 31.67
CA TRP A 173 -13.80 4.20 31.85
C TRP A 173 -14.88 5.28 31.76
N ALA A 174 -15.79 5.16 30.79
CA ALA A 174 -16.92 6.07 30.63
C ALA A 174 -17.87 6.03 31.84
N LYS A 175 -18.22 4.82 32.30
CA LYS A 175 -19.05 4.63 33.51
C LYS A 175 -18.39 5.21 34.76
N LEU A 176 -17.10 4.95 34.96
CA LEU A 176 -16.33 5.49 36.09
C LEU A 176 -16.22 7.02 36.03
N SER A 177 -16.01 7.59 34.84
CA SER A 177 -16.00 9.04 34.65
C SER A 177 -17.32 9.70 35.06
N ARG A 178 -18.45 9.05 34.77
CA ARG A 178 -19.79 9.56 35.09
C ARG A 178 -20.22 9.30 36.54
N MET A 179 -19.88 8.14 37.10
CA MET A 179 -20.47 7.64 38.36
C MET A 179 -19.50 7.57 39.54
N GLY A 180 -18.18 7.70 39.30
CA GLY A 180 -17.12 7.48 40.28
C GLY A 180 -16.85 6.00 40.61
N ALA A 181 -15.70 5.75 41.26
CA ALA A 181 -15.13 4.43 41.58
C ALA A 181 -16.05 3.41 42.29
N GLY A 182 -17.08 3.85 43.02
CA GLY A 182 -17.90 2.98 43.88
C GLY A 182 -19.00 2.15 43.18
N ASN A 183 -19.31 2.43 41.91
CA ASN A 183 -20.54 1.92 41.28
C ASN A 183 -20.32 0.99 40.07
N LEU A 184 -19.08 0.62 39.73
CA LEU A 184 -18.80 -0.26 38.60
C LEU A 184 -18.94 -1.74 39.00
N GLN A 185 -19.91 -2.45 38.42
CA GLN A 185 -20.14 -3.89 38.66
C GLN A 185 -19.29 -4.83 37.76
N PHE A 186 -18.32 -4.28 37.02
CA PHE A 186 -17.48 -5.05 36.08
C PHE A 186 -16.04 -5.14 36.59
N CYS A 187 -15.46 -6.34 36.56
CA CYS A 187 -14.05 -6.58 36.86
C CYS A 187 -13.39 -7.38 35.73
N PRO A 188 -12.30 -6.87 35.12
CA PRO A 188 -11.58 -7.59 34.08
C PRO A 188 -10.89 -8.85 34.64
N ASN A 189 -10.87 -9.93 33.86
CA ASN A 189 -10.19 -11.16 34.23
C ASN A 189 -8.94 -11.37 33.35
N PHE A 190 -7.76 -11.43 33.95
CA PHE A 190 -6.48 -11.55 33.24
C PHE A 190 -5.94 -13.00 33.13
N ASN A 191 -6.76 -14.02 33.38
CA ASN A 191 -6.34 -15.43 33.43
C ASN A 191 -6.33 -16.14 32.07
N LEU A 192 -6.39 -15.41 30.95
CA LEU A 192 -6.42 -16.04 29.62
C LEU A 192 -5.14 -16.88 29.37
N GLY A 193 -4.00 -16.47 29.93
CA GLY A 193 -2.75 -17.22 29.89
C GLY A 193 -2.79 -18.56 30.63
N SER A 194 -3.70 -18.75 31.59
CA SER A 194 -3.91 -20.04 32.27
C SER A 194 -4.66 -21.04 31.38
N PHE A 195 -5.59 -20.55 30.53
CA PHE A 195 -6.29 -21.40 29.56
C PHE A 195 -5.42 -21.72 28.34
N PHE A 196 -4.60 -20.77 27.91
CA PHE A 196 -3.76 -20.89 26.72
C PHE A 196 -2.31 -20.55 27.07
N PRO A 197 -1.56 -21.49 27.67
CA PRO A 197 -0.18 -21.25 28.08
C PRO A 197 0.70 -20.94 26.86
N GLN A 198 1.69 -20.07 27.06
CA GLN A 198 2.66 -19.68 26.05
C GLN A 198 3.35 -20.90 25.44
N LYS A 199 3.70 -20.81 24.16
CA LYS A 199 4.57 -21.81 23.51
C LYS A 199 5.79 -21.12 22.94
N ASP A 200 6.85 -21.90 22.77
CA ASP A 200 8.03 -21.47 22.04
C ASP A 200 7.63 -21.26 20.57
N LEU A 201 7.39 -20.00 20.22
CA LEU A 201 7.30 -19.61 18.82
C LEU A 201 8.73 -19.57 18.27
N PRO A 202 8.98 -20.06 17.05
CA PRO A 202 10.26 -19.81 16.42
C PRO A 202 10.46 -18.30 16.39
N THR A 203 11.45 -17.82 17.13
CA THR A 203 11.97 -16.45 17.04
C THR A 203 12.65 -16.28 15.69
N GLY A 204 11.86 -16.30 14.62
CA GLY A 204 12.27 -15.70 13.38
C GLY A 204 12.42 -14.20 13.66
N PRO A 205 13.39 -13.51 13.03
CA PRO A 205 13.38 -12.07 13.07
C PRO A 205 12.00 -11.65 12.61
N THR A 206 11.22 -11.01 13.48
CA THR A 206 10.20 -10.09 13.02
C THR A 206 10.99 -9.02 12.29
N LYS A 207 11.37 -9.29 11.03
CA LYS A 207 11.62 -8.23 10.08
C LYS A 207 10.41 -7.35 10.32
N LYS A 208 10.66 -6.11 10.78
CA LYS A 208 9.69 -5.05 10.61
C LYS A 208 9.17 -5.29 9.21
N VAL A 209 7.90 -5.66 9.08
CA VAL A 209 7.24 -5.46 7.80
C VAL A 209 7.40 -3.96 7.68
N GLU A 210 8.43 -3.53 6.96
CA GLU A 210 8.64 -2.14 6.63
C GLU A 210 7.27 -1.74 6.11
N SER A 211 6.56 -0.96 6.92
CA SER A 211 5.27 -0.45 6.50
C SER A 211 5.63 0.33 5.26
N GLU A 212 5.26 -0.22 4.11
CA GLU A 212 5.34 0.49 2.86
C GLU A 212 4.62 1.81 3.14
N HIS A 213 5.39 2.90 3.29
CA HIS A 213 4.85 4.24 3.46
C HIS A 213 4.31 4.69 2.11
N ASP A 214 3.34 3.93 1.64
CA ASP A 214 2.49 4.28 0.54
C ASP A 214 1.46 5.25 1.09
N GLU A 215 1.24 6.33 0.37
CA GLU A 215 0.18 7.28 0.68
C GLU A 215 -1.16 6.59 0.38
N LEU A 216 -1.66 5.89 1.40
CA LEU A 216 -2.89 5.12 1.37
C LEU A 216 -4.01 6.03 1.86
N SER A 217 -4.92 6.39 0.96
CA SER A 217 -6.08 7.20 1.33
C SER A 217 -7.17 6.28 1.88
N MET A 218 -7.73 6.66 3.04
CA MET A 218 -8.89 5.99 3.60
C MET A 218 -10.14 6.51 2.88
N LYS A 219 -10.94 5.61 2.31
CA LYS A 219 -12.24 5.98 1.75
C LYS A 219 -13.36 5.41 2.63
N ARG A 220 -14.34 6.26 2.93
CA ARG A 220 -15.55 5.93 3.68
C ARG A 220 -16.71 5.64 2.72
N LEU A 221 -17.34 4.50 2.88
CA LEU A 221 -18.56 4.07 2.19
C LEU A 221 -19.66 3.93 3.23
N VAL A 222 -20.78 4.63 3.05
CA VAL A 222 -21.91 4.58 3.99
C VAL A 222 -23.04 3.76 3.37
N PHE A 223 -23.42 2.68 4.05
CA PHE A 223 -24.54 1.82 3.71
C PHE A 223 -25.70 2.13 4.66
N ASN A 224 -26.65 2.95 4.22
CA ASN A 224 -27.86 3.20 5.00
C ASN A 224 -28.78 1.96 5.04
N ALA A 225 -29.81 2.01 5.89
CA ALA A 225 -30.76 0.90 6.07
C ALA A 225 -31.41 0.43 4.76
N ALA A 226 -31.78 1.37 3.88
CA ALA A 226 -32.41 1.08 2.59
C ALA A 226 -31.45 0.33 1.64
N SER A 227 -30.19 0.78 1.56
CA SER A 227 -29.14 0.13 0.77
C SER A 227 -28.86 -1.28 1.27
N ILE A 228 -28.77 -1.49 2.59
CA ILE A 228 -28.58 -2.82 3.18
C ILE A 228 -29.79 -3.72 2.88
N SER A 229 -31.02 -3.21 3.02
CA SER A 229 -32.24 -3.94 2.69
C SER A 229 -32.26 -4.37 1.22
N ASN A 230 -31.87 -3.47 0.31
CA ASN A 230 -31.77 -3.78 -1.11
C ASN A 230 -30.70 -4.85 -1.40
N LEU A 231 -29.52 -4.73 -0.77
CA LEU A 231 -28.47 -5.75 -0.90
C LEU A 231 -28.92 -7.12 -0.41
N LYS A 232 -29.68 -7.18 0.70
CA LYS A 232 -30.26 -8.45 1.19
C LYS A 232 -31.21 -9.04 0.16
N LYS A 233 -32.12 -8.24 -0.41
CA LYS A 233 -33.04 -8.69 -1.47
C LYS A 233 -32.29 -9.25 -2.67
N ILE A 234 -31.28 -8.54 -3.17
CA ILE A 234 -30.43 -9.00 -4.29
C ILE A 234 -29.73 -10.32 -3.93
N ALA A 235 -29.13 -10.41 -2.73
CA ALA A 235 -28.44 -11.62 -2.27
C ALA A 235 -29.36 -12.84 -2.15
N THR A 236 -30.66 -12.63 -1.87
CA THR A 236 -31.66 -13.71 -1.76
C THR A 236 -32.42 -13.99 -3.05
N THR A 237 -32.27 -13.16 -4.07
CA THR A 237 -32.95 -13.37 -5.37
C THR A 237 -32.16 -14.40 -6.16
N SER A 238 -32.79 -15.53 -6.50
CA SER A 238 -32.17 -16.54 -7.37
C SER A 238 -32.00 -15.96 -8.78
N THR A 239 -30.75 -15.91 -9.26
CA THR A 239 -30.42 -15.43 -10.62
C THR A 239 -30.23 -16.57 -11.62
N ASN A 240 -30.10 -17.82 -11.16
CA ASN A 240 -29.89 -19.02 -11.98
C ASN A 240 -30.63 -20.23 -11.38
N THR A 241 -31.29 -21.02 -12.24
CA THR A 241 -32.02 -22.25 -11.87
C THR A 241 -31.13 -23.36 -11.32
N ASP A 242 -29.82 -23.29 -11.55
CA ASP A 242 -28.86 -24.35 -11.21
C ASP A 242 -28.12 -24.15 -9.88
N GLN A 243 -28.35 -23.03 -9.18
CA GLN A 243 -27.77 -22.80 -7.87
C GLN A 243 -28.84 -22.77 -6.76
N PRO A 244 -28.63 -23.51 -5.67
CA PRO A 244 -29.56 -23.49 -4.56
C PRO A 244 -29.60 -22.07 -3.94
N PRO A 245 -30.78 -21.59 -3.53
CA PRO A 245 -30.89 -20.30 -2.85
C PRO A 245 -30.05 -20.31 -1.56
N LEU A 246 -29.71 -19.10 -1.07
CA LEU A 246 -29.07 -18.95 0.24
C LEU A 246 -29.86 -19.73 1.30
N LYS A 247 -29.17 -20.59 2.04
CA LYS A 247 -29.78 -21.44 3.07
C LYS A 247 -30.45 -20.63 4.19
N HIS A 248 -29.97 -19.40 4.42
CA HIS A 248 -30.48 -18.53 5.47
C HIS A 248 -30.48 -17.07 5.04
N GLN A 249 -31.41 -16.30 5.62
CA GLN A 249 -31.45 -14.85 5.47
C GLN A 249 -30.13 -14.22 5.94
N PRO A 250 -29.42 -13.45 5.07
CA PRO A 250 -28.12 -12.90 5.41
C PRO A 250 -28.23 -11.75 6.42
N THR A 251 -27.28 -11.69 7.35
CA THR A 251 -27.14 -10.58 8.29
C THR A 251 -26.66 -9.30 7.58
N ARG A 252 -26.76 -8.13 8.25
CA ARG A 252 -26.23 -6.86 7.73
C ARG A 252 -24.72 -6.96 7.44
N LEU A 253 -23.97 -7.57 8.36
CA LEU A 253 -22.54 -7.78 8.22
C LEU A 253 -22.22 -8.70 7.03
N GLU A 254 -22.89 -9.85 6.93
CA GLU A 254 -22.67 -10.83 5.85
C GLU A 254 -22.87 -10.21 4.47
N VAL A 255 -23.96 -9.46 4.28
CA VAL A 255 -24.29 -8.88 2.98
C VAL A 255 -23.34 -7.73 2.61
N VAL A 256 -22.98 -6.87 3.56
CA VAL A 256 -22.04 -5.75 3.33
C VAL A 256 -20.63 -6.29 3.06
N MET A 257 -20.16 -7.26 3.85
CA MET A 257 -18.86 -7.90 3.62
C MET A 257 -18.81 -8.64 2.29
N GLY A 258 -19.88 -9.36 1.92
CA GLY A 258 -19.97 -10.04 0.64
C GLY A 258 -19.95 -9.06 -0.54
N PHE A 259 -20.68 -7.94 -0.45
CA PHE A 259 -20.68 -6.90 -1.47
C PHE A 259 -19.31 -6.24 -1.65
N ILE A 260 -18.64 -5.90 -0.54
CA ILE A 260 -17.30 -5.28 -0.58
C ILE A 260 -16.28 -6.28 -1.15
N TRP A 261 -16.30 -7.54 -0.70
CA TRP A 261 -15.37 -8.54 -1.20
C TRP A 261 -15.59 -8.86 -2.68
N MET A 262 -16.85 -8.95 -3.14
CA MET A 262 -17.18 -9.05 -4.57
C MET A 262 -16.59 -7.87 -5.37
N SER A 263 -16.68 -6.65 -4.83
CA SER A 263 -16.13 -5.45 -5.46
C SER A 263 -14.60 -5.52 -5.55
N PHE A 264 -13.93 -6.05 -4.52
CA PHE A 264 -12.49 -6.33 -4.56
C PHE A 264 -12.13 -7.35 -5.62
N ILE A 265 -12.82 -8.49 -5.69
CA ILE A 265 -12.57 -9.53 -6.69
C ILE A 265 -12.67 -8.95 -8.11
N ARG A 266 -13.71 -8.16 -8.39
CA ARG A 266 -13.88 -7.48 -9.69
C ARG A 266 -12.76 -6.48 -9.96
N THR A 267 -12.35 -5.72 -8.95
CA THR A 267 -11.23 -4.77 -9.06
C THR A 267 -9.91 -5.48 -9.36
N PHE A 268 -9.64 -6.61 -8.69
CA PHE A 268 -8.46 -7.42 -8.96
C PHE A 268 -8.51 -8.04 -10.34
N GLN A 269 -9.67 -8.51 -10.80
CA GLN A 269 -9.85 -9.02 -12.16
C GLN A 269 -9.47 -7.96 -13.20
N THR A 270 -9.97 -6.72 -13.04
CA THR A 270 -9.60 -5.61 -13.93
C THR A 270 -8.10 -5.31 -13.88
N ARG A 271 -7.49 -5.29 -12.69
CA ARG A 271 -6.05 -5.01 -12.53
C ARG A 271 -5.17 -6.10 -13.11
N ASN A 272 -5.54 -7.37 -12.91
CA ASN A 272 -4.74 -8.53 -13.27
C ASN A 272 -4.99 -9.02 -14.70
N GLY A 273 -6.03 -8.50 -15.36
CA GLY A 273 -6.49 -8.97 -16.67
C GLY A 273 -7.16 -10.35 -16.65
N CYS A 274 -7.22 -11.01 -15.49
CA CYS A 274 -7.83 -12.31 -15.32
C CYS A 274 -8.44 -12.46 -13.91
N LEU A 275 -9.45 -13.32 -13.82
CA LEU A 275 -10.08 -13.66 -12.54
C LEU A 275 -9.16 -14.65 -11.79
N ARG A 276 -8.88 -14.36 -10.52
CA ARG A 276 -7.98 -15.15 -9.67
C ARG A 276 -8.68 -15.66 -8.42
N PRO A 277 -8.16 -16.74 -7.81
CA PRO A 277 -8.54 -17.12 -6.45
C PRO A 277 -8.40 -15.95 -5.49
N SER A 278 -9.39 -15.78 -4.61
CA SER A 278 -9.38 -14.72 -3.60
C SER A 278 -9.86 -15.25 -2.25
N LEU A 279 -9.36 -14.66 -1.17
CA LEU A 279 -9.85 -14.88 0.19
C LEU A 279 -10.01 -13.56 0.94
N ILE A 280 -10.88 -13.58 1.94
CA ILE A 280 -11.01 -12.48 2.91
C ILE A 280 -10.94 -13.04 4.34
N SER A 281 -10.15 -12.42 5.21
CA SER A 281 -10.11 -12.77 6.64
C SER A 281 -11.18 -11.98 7.41
N ILE A 282 -12.07 -12.69 8.12
CA ILE A 282 -13.12 -12.10 8.96
C ILE A 282 -12.91 -12.55 10.41
N PRO A 283 -12.53 -11.65 11.34
CA PRO A 283 -12.35 -12.02 12.75
C PRO A 283 -13.70 -12.32 13.42
N VAL A 284 -13.69 -13.32 14.31
CA VAL A 284 -14.84 -13.78 15.09
C VAL A 284 -14.48 -13.75 16.56
N ASN A 285 -15.22 -12.97 17.35
CA ASN A 285 -15.08 -12.98 18.82
C ASN A 285 -15.48 -14.37 19.34
N MET A 286 -14.55 -15.06 20.02
CA MET A 286 -14.77 -16.42 20.52
C MET A 286 -15.42 -16.46 21.91
N ARG A 287 -15.46 -15.32 22.63
CA ARG A 287 -16.16 -15.22 23.91
C ARG A 287 -17.62 -15.59 23.74
N ASN A 288 -18.14 -16.41 24.66
CA ASN A 288 -19.50 -16.96 24.64
C ASN A 288 -19.83 -17.82 23.39
N LYS A 289 -18.81 -18.31 22.65
CA LYS A 289 -19.00 -19.21 21.50
C LYS A 289 -18.28 -20.56 21.64
N ALA A 290 -17.20 -20.62 22.41
CA ALA A 290 -16.53 -21.86 22.77
C ALA A 290 -17.25 -22.55 23.95
N LYS A 291 -17.15 -23.88 24.07
CA LYS A 291 -17.63 -24.62 25.27
C LYS A 291 -16.68 -24.52 26.47
N LEU A 292 -15.58 -23.77 26.33
CA LEU A 292 -14.64 -23.53 27.42
C LEU A 292 -15.22 -22.51 28.42
N PRO A 293 -14.97 -22.68 29.73
CA PRO A 293 -15.43 -21.74 30.77
C PRO A 293 -14.55 -20.48 30.81
N VAL A 294 -14.33 -19.84 29.66
CA VAL A 294 -13.62 -18.56 29.56
C VAL A 294 -14.61 -17.45 29.91
N PRO A 295 -14.40 -16.69 31.00
CA PRO A 295 -15.32 -15.62 31.39
C PRO A 295 -15.52 -14.59 30.28
N GLU A 296 -16.73 -14.04 30.20
CA GLU A 296 -16.96 -12.93 29.29
C GLU A 296 -16.06 -11.75 29.63
N SER A 297 -15.70 -11.54 30.90
CA SER A 297 -14.78 -10.48 31.34
C SER A 297 -13.30 -10.73 31.02
N SER A 298 -12.94 -11.87 30.40
CA SER A 298 -11.55 -12.17 30.07
C SER A 298 -10.92 -11.12 29.16
N TRP A 299 -9.74 -10.67 29.56
CA TRP A 299 -8.88 -9.71 28.87
C TRP A 299 -7.86 -10.41 27.97
N GLY A 300 -7.51 -9.76 26.86
CA GLY A 300 -6.54 -10.27 25.88
C GLY A 300 -7.20 -10.69 24.57
N ASN A 301 -6.42 -11.28 23.67
CA ASN A 301 -6.86 -11.73 22.36
C ASN A 301 -7.58 -13.07 22.44
N PHE A 302 -8.90 -13.07 22.25
CA PHE A 302 -9.69 -14.29 22.15
C PHE A 302 -10.54 -14.27 20.87
N VAL A 303 -9.83 -14.29 19.73
CA VAL A 303 -10.37 -14.08 18.39
C VAL A 303 -10.03 -15.24 17.45
N GLY A 304 -11.06 -15.81 16.83
CA GLY A 304 -10.95 -16.78 15.73
C GLY A 304 -11.10 -16.08 14.38
N ARG A 305 -10.94 -16.82 13.28
CA ARG A 305 -11.09 -16.26 11.92
C ARG A 305 -11.93 -17.17 11.04
N ALA A 306 -12.92 -16.58 10.38
CA ALA A 306 -13.54 -17.16 9.20
C ALA A 306 -12.72 -16.71 7.97
N VAL A 307 -12.42 -17.65 7.06
CA VAL A 307 -11.62 -17.40 5.86
C VAL A 307 -12.37 -17.94 4.64
N PRO A 308 -13.47 -17.28 4.20
CA PRO A 308 -14.14 -17.66 2.97
C PRO A 308 -13.20 -17.52 1.78
N LYS A 309 -13.38 -18.42 0.80
CA LYS A 309 -12.58 -18.50 -0.43
C LYS A 309 -13.44 -18.48 -1.67
N PHE A 310 -13.02 -17.65 -2.61
CA PHE A 310 -13.51 -17.62 -3.98
C PHE A 310 -12.49 -18.32 -4.87
N LEU A 311 -12.97 -19.28 -5.67
CA LEU A 311 -12.18 -19.98 -6.68
C LEU A 311 -12.89 -19.77 -8.04
N PRO A 312 -12.19 -19.26 -9.06
CA PRO A 312 -12.74 -19.16 -10.41
C PRO A 312 -13.06 -20.57 -10.95
N SER A 313 -14.17 -20.73 -11.66
CA SER A 313 -14.47 -21.95 -12.44
C SER A 313 -13.93 -21.81 -13.86
N ASP A 314 -13.46 -22.90 -14.47
CA ASP A 314 -12.88 -22.93 -15.83
C ASP A 314 -13.89 -22.54 -16.93
N ASP A 315 -15.16 -22.77 -16.65
CA ASP A 315 -16.35 -22.65 -17.49
C ASP A 315 -17.11 -21.33 -17.29
N GLN A 316 -16.83 -20.60 -16.20
CA GLN A 316 -17.45 -19.30 -15.91
C GLN A 316 -16.63 -18.17 -16.53
N ARG A 317 -16.88 -17.86 -17.81
CA ARG A 317 -16.54 -16.54 -18.36
C ARG A 317 -17.35 -15.44 -17.65
N GLY A 318 -16.86 -15.00 -16.49
CA GLY A 318 -16.88 -13.57 -16.16
C GLY A 318 -18.03 -12.98 -15.33
N LYS A 319 -18.81 -13.72 -14.53
CA LYS A 319 -19.80 -13.07 -13.62
C LYS A 319 -19.67 -13.52 -12.18
N VAL A 320 -18.86 -12.79 -11.41
CA VAL A 320 -18.89 -12.84 -9.93
C VAL A 320 -20.21 -12.25 -9.45
N GLN A 321 -21.09 -13.06 -8.85
CA GLN A 321 -22.41 -12.63 -8.41
C GLN A 321 -22.48 -12.45 -6.89
N LEU A 322 -23.35 -11.52 -6.45
CA LEU A 322 -23.49 -11.20 -5.03
C LEU A 322 -23.99 -12.38 -4.19
N PRO A 323 -25.03 -13.14 -4.60
CA PRO A 323 -25.51 -14.30 -3.83
C PRO A 323 -24.39 -15.30 -3.52
N ASP A 324 -23.55 -15.64 -4.50
CA ASP A 324 -22.46 -16.61 -4.36
C ASP A 324 -21.43 -16.16 -3.31
N ILE A 325 -21.03 -14.89 -3.37
CA ILE A 325 -20.04 -14.33 -2.46
C ILE A 325 -20.62 -14.19 -1.04
N VAL A 326 -21.87 -13.76 -0.92
CA VAL A 326 -22.57 -13.68 0.39
C VAL A 326 -22.74 -15.08 0.99
N GLY A 327 -23.08 -16.08 0.18
CA GLY A 327 -23.19 -17.48 0.62
C GLY A 327 -21.87 -18.00 1.17
N LYS A 328 -20.75 -17.75 0.47
CA LYS A 328 -19.41 -18.10 0.96
C LYS A 328 -19.06 -17.44 2.29
N VAL A 329 -19.38 -16.16 2.46
CA VAL A 329 -19.18 -15.44 3.73
C VAL A 329 -20.02 -16.04 4.85
N GLN A 330 -21.31 -16.28 4.58
CA GLN A 330 -22.25 -16.86 5.54
C GLN A 330 -21.81 -18.27 5.97
N ASP A 331 -21.46 -19.14 5.02
CA ASP A 331 -21.02 -20.50 5.30
C ASP A 331 -19.73 -20.51 6.12
N ALA A 332 -18.75 -19.67 5.78
CA ALA A 332 -17.50 -19.59 6.52
C ALA A 332 -17.72 -19.13 7.98
N ILE A 333 -18.51 -18.08 8.20
CA ILE A 333 -18.82 -17.59 9.56
C ILE A 333 -19.57 -18.66 10.35
N ARG A 334 -20.61 -19.28 9.77
CA ARG A 334 -21.40 -20.33 10.43
C ARG A 334 -20.55 -21.56 10.77
N SER A 335 -19.70 -22.00 9.85
CA SER A 335 -18.78 -23.11 10.06
C SER A 335 -17.82 -22.82 11.21
N THR A 336 -17.20 -21.63 11.23
CA THR A 336 -16.33 -21.20 12.33
C THR A 336 -17.07 -21.19 13.66
N VAL A 337 -18.27 -20.60 13.73
CA VAL A 337 -19.08 -20.57 14.97
C VAL A 337 -19.50 -21.97 15.40
N SER A 338 -19.90 -22.83 14.47
CA SER A 338 -20.25 -24.22 14.78
C SER A 338 -19.07 -25.02 15.30
N ASN A 339 -17.87 -24.81 14.75
CA ASN A 339 -16.67 -25.49 15.21
C ASN A 339 -16.26 -24.99 16.60
N LEU A 340 -16.33 -23.68 16.86
CA LEU A 340 -16.13 -23.12 18.21
C LEU A 340 -17.11 -23.73 19.22
N ALA A 341 -18.38 -23.88 18.86
CA ALA A 341 -19.39 -24.50 19.73
C ALA A 341 -19.14 -26.01 20.00
N LYS A 342 -18.28 -26.66 19.21
CA LYS A 342 -17.85 -28.06 19.43
C LYS A 342 -16.52 -28.15 20.19
N SER A 343 -15.67 -27.13 20.08
CA SER A 343 -14.39 -27.04 20.78
C SER A 343 -14.58 -27.03 22.29
N SER A 344 -14.09 -28.08 22.94
CA SER A 344 -14.27 -28.31 24.39
C SER A 344 -12.95 -28.29 25.15
N THR A 345 -11.82 -28.26 24.44
CA THR A 345 -10.46 -28.14 25.00
C THR A 345 -9.74 -26.89 24.48
N PRO A 346 -8.76 -26.34 25.22
CA PRO A 346 -7.90 -25.28 24.71
C PRO A 346 -7.20 -25.65 23.39
N GLU A 347 -6.80 -26.92 23.25
CA GLU A 347 -6.13 -27.45 22.05
C GLU A 347 -7.03 -27.38 20.81
N ASP A 348 -8.34 -27.66 20.95
CA ASP A 348 -9.31 -27.52 19.85
C ASP A 348 -9.36 -26.09 19.33
N ILE A 349 -9.39 -25.11 20.24
CA ILE A 349 -9.41 -23.68 19.90
C ILE A 349 -8.10 -23.27 19.23
N VAL A 350 -6.97 -23.69 19.79
CA VAL A 350 -5.66 -23.40 19.22
C VAL A 350 -5.54 -23.98 17.82
N SER A 351 -5.98 -25.23 17.60
CA SER A 351 -6.00 -25.88 16.29
C SER A 351 -6.85 -25.12 15.28
N LEU A 352 -8.04 -24.68 15.68
CA LEU A 352 -8.93 -23.88 14.83
C LEU A 352 -8.30 -22.54 14.42
N VAL A 353 -7.69 -21.83 15.38
CA VAL A 353 -6.99 -20.56 15.13
C VAL A 353 -5.79 -20.78 14.20
N TYR A 354 -4.98 -21.82 14.46
CA TYR A 354 -3.81 -22.15 13.65
C TYR A 354 -4.18 -22.54 12.22
N GLY A 355 -5.23 -23.35 12.05
CA GLY A 355 -5.72 -23.75 10.73
C GLY A 355 -6.12 -22.53 9.90
N ALA A 356 -6.91 -21.62 10.48
CA ALA A 356 -7.33 -20.39 9.81
C ALA A 356 -6.15 -19.46 9.48
N LEU A 357 -5.19 -19.31 10.40
CA LEU A 357 -3.97 -18.52 10.17
C LEU A 357 -3.09 -19.15 9.08
N GLY A 358 -2.94 -20.48 9.09
CA GLY A 358 -2.19 -21.22 8.09
C GLY A 358 -2.75 -21.03 6.68
N GLU A 359 -4.08 -21.07 6.52
CA GLU A 359 -4.73 -20.80 5.23
C GLU A 359 -4.51 -19.36 4.75
N LEU A 360 -4.57 -18.39 5.66
CA LEU A 360 -4.28 -16.99 5.36
C LEU A 360 -2.81 -16.79 4.94
N VAL A 361 -1.86 -17.41 5.65
CA VAL A 361 -0.43 -17.36 5.33
C VAL A 361 -0.13 -18.01 3.98
N LYS A 362 -0.75 -19.16 3.67
CA LYS A 362 -0.64 -19.81 2.35
C LYS A 362 -1.12 -18.88 1.24
N GLY A 363 -2.28 -18.24 1.42
CA GLY A 363 -2.81 -17.27 0.46
C GLY A 363 -1.89 -16.07 0.28
N MET A 364 -1.41 -15.44 1.36
CA MET A 364 -0.50 -14.29 1.30
C MET A 364 0.83 -14.60 0.60
N ARG A 365 1.32 -15.84 0.72
CA ARG A 365 2.57 -16.27 0.08
C ARG A 365 2.38 -16.67 -1.39
N ASN A 366 1.15 -16.88 -1.84
CA ASN A 366 0.85 -17.25 -3.21
C ASN A 366 0.57 -16.00 -4.05
N PRO A 367 1.43 -15.64 -5.03
CA PRO A 367 1.24 -14.45 -5.87
C PRO A 367 0.03 -14.53 -6.81
N GLU A 368 -0.56 -15.71 -6.95
CA GLU A 368 -1.79 -15.93 -7.74
C GLU A 368 -3.06 -15.79 -6.90
N PHE A 369 -2.93 -15.48 -5.60
CA PHE A 369 -4.06 -15.35 -4.68
C PHE A 369 -4.25 -13.89 -4.25
N ASP A 370 -5.46 -13.37 -4.45
CA ASP A 370 -5.81 -12.03 -3.97
C ASP A 370 -6.32 -12.09 -2.52
N CYS A 371 -5.58 -11.50 -1.58
CA CYS A 371 -5.91 -11.50 -0.15
C CYS A 371 -6.52 -10.17 0.31
N CYS A 372 -7.64 -10.26 1.03
CA CYS A 372 -8.30 -9.13 1.71
C CYS A 372 -8.34 -9.36 3.22
N PHE A 373 -8.32 -8.27 3.99
CA PHE A 373 -8.44 -8.30 5.44
C PHE A 373 -9.65 -7.50 5.87
N SER A 374 -10.29 -7.93 6.95
CA SER A 374 -11.40 -7.19 7.50
C SER A 374 -11.37 -7.13 9.02
N THR A 375 -12.07 -6.15 9.58
CA THR A 375 -12.39 -6.07 11.00
C THR A 375 -13.79 -5.50 11.17
N SER A 376 -14.60 -6.11 12.03
CA SER A 376 -15.92 -5.60 12.37
C SER A 376 -15.93 -5.04 13.78
N TRP A 377 -16.34 -3.78 13.90
CA TRP A 377 -16.64 -3.13 15.16
C TRP A 377 -18.15 -2.99 15.41
N CYS A 378 -18.97 -3.62 14.58
CA CYS A 378 -20.42 -3.61 14.75
C CYS A 378 -20.82 -4.28 16.07
N ARG A 379 -21.93 -3.82 16.65
CA ARG A 379 -22.54 -4.26 17.92
C ARG A 379 -21.71 -4.00 19.18
N PHE A 380 -20.52 -3.42 19.07
CA PHE A 380 -19.91 -2.82 20.25
C PHE A 380 -20.67 -1.55 20.63
N PRO A 381 -20.76 -1.21 21.92
CA PRO A 381 -21.54 -0.07 22.44
C PRO A 381 -20.88 1.29 22.14
N THR A 382 -20.46 1.51 20.89
CA THR A 382 -19.69 2.67 20.43
C THR A 382 -20.41 3.98 20.72
N TYR A 383 -21.71 4.04 20.43
CA TYR A 383 -22.53 5.24 20.63
C TYR A 383 -23.16 5.33 22.03
N GLU A 384 -22.85 4.38 22.92
CA GLU A 384 -23.28 4.39 24.32
C GLU A 384 -22.17 4.90 25.26
N VAL A 385 -20.98 5.21 24.73
CA VAL A 385 -19.84 5.74 25.48
C VAL A 385 -20.16 7.17 25.95
N ASP A 386 -20.58 7.30 27.20
CA ASP A 386 -20.91 8.59 27.83
C ASP A 386 -20.07 8.81 29.08
N PHE A 387 -19.12 9.74 28.99
CA PHE A 387 -18.22 10.14 30.07
C PHE A 387 -18.87 11.10 31.09
N GLY A 388 -20.17 11.43 30.95
CA GLY A 388 -20.91 12.34 31.81
C GLY A 388 -21.30 13.67 31.14
N TRP A 389 -20.98 13.83 29.86
CA TRP A 389 -21.24 15.03 29.07
C TRP A 389 -21.94 14.71 27.74
N GLY A 390 -22.56 13.53 27.66
CA GLY A 390 -23.35 13.08 26.54
C GLY A 390 -22.66 12.02 25.68
N LYS A 391 -23.44 11.40 24.80
CA LYS A 391 -22.99 10.36 23.86
C LYS A 391 -22.25 10.97 22.65
N PRO A 392 -21.33 10.24 22.02
CA PRO A 392 -20.63 10.73 20.84
C PRO A 392 -21.61 10.98 19.69
N SER A 393 -21.35 12.06 18.97
CA SER A 393 -22.05 12.40 17.72
C SER A 393 -21.54 11.59 16.55
N TRP A 394 -20.28 11.15 16.60
CA TRP A 394 -19.68 10.25 15.63
C TRP A 394 -18.55 9.45 16.29
N ALA A 395 -18.13 8.36 15.66
CA ALA A 395 -16.97 7.60 16.08
C ALA A 395 -16.24 7.00 14.89
N THR A 396 -14.92 6.99 14.93
CA THR A 396 -14.08 6.44 13.85
C THR A 396 -12.98 5.54 14.41
N SER A 397 -12.31 4.84 13.50
CA SER A 397 -11.02 4.19 13.73
C SER A 397 -10.09 4.65 12.61
N VAL A 398 -8.86 5.00 12.95
CA VAL A 398 -7.87 5.50 11.96
C VAL A 398 -6.65 4.64 12.07
N MET A 399 -6.63 3.52 11.34
CA MET A 399 -5.48 2.64 11.39
C MET A 399 -4.46 3.12 10.37
N LYS A 400 -3.20 3.30 10.80
CA LYS A 400 -2.11 3.45 9.84
C LYS A 400 -2.22 2.36 8.76
N PRO A 401 -1.88 2.67 7.51
CA PRO A 401 -1.89 1.69 6.45
C PRO A 401 -0.82 0.63 6.72
N ARG A 402 -1.26 -0.54 7.18
CA ARG A 402 -0.36 -1.64 7.58
C ARG A 402 -0.52 -2.87 6.70
N MET A 403 -1.69 -3.02 6.06
CA MET A 403 -2.00 -4.14 5.19
C MET A 403 -2.79 -3.65 3.99
N ARG A 404 -2.39 -4.06 2.79
CA ARG A 404 -3.16 -3.78 1.56
C ARG A 404 -4.53 -4.45 1.64
N ASN A 405 -5.53 -3.85 1.01
CA ASN A 405 -6.90 -4.38 0.91
C ASN A 405 -7.56 -4.67 2.28
N ASN A 406 -7.26 -3.83 3.28
CA ASN A 406 -7.87 -3.94 4.60
C ASN A 406 -9.13 -3.07 4.70
N ILE A 407 -10.16 -3.63 5.32
CA ILE A 407 -11.48 -3.02 5.49
C ILE A 407 -11.82 -3.02 6.98
N PHE A 408 -12.39 -1.94 7.49
CA PHE A 408 -13.09 -1.99 8.77
C PHE A 408 -14.51 -1.50 8.62
N VAL A 409 -15.42 -2.15 9.35
CA VAL A 409 -16.84 -1.78 9.36
C VAL A 409 -17.28 -1.37 10.76
N LEU A 410 -18.12 -0.34 10.82
CA LEU A 410 -18.67 0.28 12.02
C LEU A 410 -20.20 0.37 11.86
N ASP A 411 -20.94 0.32 12.96
CA ASP A 411 -22.36 0.74 12.91
C ASP A 411 -22.44 2.27 12.75
N THR A 412 -23.49 2.74 12.09
CA THR A 412 -23.89 4.16 12.13
C THR A 412 -24.57 4.49 13.46
N LYS A 413 -24.70 5.78 13.80
CA LYS A 413 -25.27 6.24 15.08
C LYS A 413 -26.69 5.75 15.35
N ASP A 414 -27.50 5.63 14.29
CA ASP A 414 -28.87 5.13 14.31
C ASP A 414 -28.96 3.58 14.44
N GLY A 415 -27.84 2.86 14.32
CA GLY A 415 -27.76 1.41 14.53
C GLY A 415 -28.22 0.54 13.35
N ASP A 416 -28.96 1.10 12.40
CA ASP A 416 -29.51 0.38 11.25
C ASP A 416 -28.56 0.33 10.05
N GLY A 417 -27.76 1.38 9.84
CA GLY A 417 -26.74 1.47 8.80
C GLY A 417 -25.36 0.92 9.20
N MET A 418 -24.44 0.93 8.25
CA MET A 418 -23.03 0.57 8.44
C MET A 418 -22.11 1.52 7.68
N GLU A 419 -21.00 1.91 8.28
CA GLU A 419 -19.90 2.57 7.59
C GLU A 419 -18.81 1.53 7.31
N ALA A 420 -18.38 1.41 6.06
CA ALA A 420 -17.21 0.64 5.68
C ALA A 420 -16.09 1.58 5.26
N TRP A 421 -14.91 1.30 5.77
CA TRP A 421 -13.72 2.09 5.51
C TRP A 421 -12.68 1.19 4.91
N HIS A 422 -12.20 1.54 3.71
CA HIS A 422 -11.19 0.75 3.02
C HIS A 422 -9.95 1.58 2.75
N GLN A 423 -8.79 0.96 2.94
CA GLN A 423 -7.50 1.52 2.58
C GLN A 423 -7.33 1.39 1.05
N LYS A 424 -7.29 2.51 0.34
CA LYS A 424 -7.04 2.55 -1.10
C LYS A 424 -5.60 2.95 -1.36
N PHE A 425 -4.87 2.08 -2.04
CA PHE A 425 -3.60 2.46 -2.64
C PHE A 425 -3.87 3.37 -3.83
N GLU A 426 -3.45 4.62 -3.76
CA GLU A 426 -3.46 5.50 -4.93
C GLU A 426 -2.20 5.18 -5.74
N ALA A 427 -2.37 4.43 -6.84
CA ALA A 427 -1.30 4.26 -7.80
C ALA A 427 -1.01 5.63 -8.44
N MET A 428 0.28 6.01 -8.57
CA MET A 428 0.66 7.18 -9.36
C MET A 428 0.10 7.01 -10.77
N LYS A 429 -0.74 7.95 -11.17
CA LYS A 429 -1.31 8.04 -12.51
C LYS A 429 -0.44 8.95 -13.34
N VAL A 430 -0.12 8.50 -14.55
CA VAL A 430 0.52 9.32 -15.57
C VAL A 430 -0.56 9.69 -16.58
N GLU A 431 -0.83 10.99 -16.72
CA GLU A 431 -1.78 11.53 -17.68
C GLU A 431 -1.00 12.22 -18.81
N ILE A 432 -1.17 11.74 -20.05
CA ILE A 432 -0.53 12.36 -21.22
C ILE A 432 -1.32 13.61 -21.60
N LEU A 433 -0.67 14.76 -21.50
CA LEU A 433 -1.25 16.07 -21.82
C LEU A 433 -1.15 16.37 -23.32
N SER A 434 -0.01 16.07 -23.92
CA SER A 434 0.28 16.41 -25.32
C SER A 434 1.19 15.38 -25.98
N ARG A 435 1.10 15.29 -27.31
CA ARG A 435 1.98 14.49 -28.18
C ARG A 435 2.37 15.31 -29.39
N LYS A 436 3.65 15.33 -29.74
CA LYS A 436 4.19 16.04 -30.90
C LYS A 436 5.27 15.22 -31.59
N LEU A 437 5.41 15.39 -32.91
CA LEU A 437 6.59 14.94 -33.64
C LEU A 437 7.57 16.11 -33.76
N ILE A 438 8.79 15.91 -33.27
CA ILE A 438 9.87 16.89 -33.31
C ILE A 438 10.78 16.53 -34.47
N SER A 439 10.63 17.25 -35.58
CA SER A 439 11.49 17.14 -36.75
C SER A 439 12.83 17.85 -36.54
N PRO A 440 13.88 17.49 -37.31
CA PRO A 440 15.13 18.21 -37.34
C PRO A 440 14.95 19.70 -37.66
N SER A 441 15.82 20.55 -37.10
CA SER A 441 15.78 22.00 -37.35
C SER A 441 16.16 22.41 -38.78
N SER A 442 16.81 21.51 -39.51
CA SER A 442 17.18 21.67 -40.91
C SER A 442 16.99 20.35 -41.65
N PRO A 443 16.59 20.36 -42.93
CA PRO A 443 16.33 19.14 -43.68
C PRO A 443 17.59 18.29 -43.85
N THR A 444 17.42 16.97 -43.84
CA THR A 444 18.48 16.02 -44.16
C THR A 444 18.89 16.20 -45.63
N PRO A 445 20.19 16.41 -45.94
CA PRO A 445 20.66 16.52 -47.31
C PRO A 445 20.28 15.31 -48.17
N GLU A 446 19.98 15.51 -49.46
CA GLU A 446 19.49 14.44 -50.35
C GLU A 446 20.35 13.18 -50.34
N HIS A 447 21.68 13.35 -50.34
CA HIS A 447 22.63 12.23 -50.32
C HIS A 447 22.66 11.43 -49.00
N LEU A 448 22.00 11.93 -47.94
CA LEU A 448 21.89 11.30 -46.62
C LEU A 448 20.48 10.77 -46.31
N GLN A 449 19.52 10.90 -47.23
CA GLN A 449 18.13 10.48 -47.00
C GLN A 449 17.94 8.98 -46.77
N THR A 450 18.94 8.15 -47.08
CA THR A 450 18.90 6.72 -46.78
C THR A 450 20.16 6.29 -46.06
N LEU A 451 20.01 5.77 -44.85
CA LEU A 451 21.10 5.15 -44.10
C LEU A 451 20.96 3.62 -44.12
N LYS A 452 21.91 2.94 -44.75
CA LYS A 452 22.00 1.47 -44.68
C LYS A 452 22.52 1.07 -43.30
N ILE A 453 21.74 0.28 -42.56
CA ILE A 453 22.20 -0.26 -41.26
C ILE A 453 23.24 -1.37 -41.49
N SER A 454 24.19 -1.46 -40.58
CA SER A 454 25.31 -2.40 -40.69
C SER A 454 24.84 -3.85 -40.53
N ARG A 455 25.67 -4.80 -40.95
CA ARG A 455 25.39 -6.24 -40.70
C ARG A 455 25.22 -6.55 -39.21
N LEU A 456 25.95 -5.86 -38.33
CA LEU A 456 25.85 -6.06 -36.88
C LEU A 456 24.48 -5.64 -36.36
N ASP A 457 23.98 -4.49 -36.82
CA ASP A 457 22.67 -3.96 -36.41
C ASP A 457 21.51 -4.85 -36.91
N GLN A 458 21.69 -5.55 -38.04
CA GLN A 458 20.71 -6.51 -38.56
C GLN A 458 20.58 -7.79 -37.71
N LEU A 459 21.61 -8.14 -36.94
CA LEU A 459 21.56 -9.32 -36.06
C LEU A 459 20.75 -9.06 -34.79
N VAL A 460 20.44 -7.80 -34.48
CA VAL A 460 19.69 -7.43 -33.28
C VAL A 460 18.19 -7.48 -33.54
N GLY A 461 17.44 -8.06 -32.59
CA GLY A 461 15.98 -8.14 -32.66
C GLY A 461 15.30 -6.76 -32.65
N PRO A 462 14.05 -6.65 -33.15
CA PRO A 462 13.27 -5.42 -33.11
C PRO A 462 12.82 -5.11 -31.68
N PHE A 463 13.55 -4.28 -30.95
CA PHE A 463 13.14 -3.80 -29.63
C PHE A 463 13.64 -2.38 -29.37
N TYR A 464 12.92 -1.69 -28.48
CA TYR A 464 13.28 -0.36 -28.01
C TYR A 464 13.94 -0.46 -26.63
N VAL A 465 14.86 0.46 -26.36
CA VAL A 465 15.59 0.52 -25.09
C VAL A 465 15.15 1.75 -24.30
N PRO A 466 14.35 1.57 -23.23
CA PRO A 466 13.94 2.68 -22.38
C PRO A 466 15.01 3.08 -21.36
N ARG A 467 15.06 4.39 -21.08
CA ARG A 467 15.83 5.05 -20.03
C ARG A 467 14.99 6.15 -19.42
N VAL A 468 15.13 6.39 -18.11
CA VAL A 468 14.44 7.48 -17.42
C VAL A 468 15.45 8.23 -16.56
N PHE A 469 15.48 9.56 -16.69
CA PHE A 469 16.29 10.47 -15.91
C PHE A 469 15.41 11.23 -14.93
N TYR A 470 15.84 11.38 -13.68
CA TYR A 470 15.05 12.01 -12.62
C TYR A 470 15.73 13.28 -12.11
N TYR A 471 14.97 14.36 -11.99
CA TYR A 471 15.43 15.68 -11.55
C TYR A 471 14.54 16.15 -10.40
N LEU A 472 15.11 16.16 -9.19
CA LEU A 472 14.42 16.65 -8.00
C LEU A 472 14.16 18.16 -8.11
N PRO A 473 13.08 18.66 -7.47
CA PRO A 473 12.82 20.09 -7.40
C PRO A 473 13.95 20.76 -6.61
N ASN A 474 14.47 21.88 -7.11
CA ASN A 474 15.34 22.75 -6.33
C ASN A 474 14.44 23.56 -5.37
N GLY A 475 14.73 23.57 -4.07
CA GLY A 475 13.83 24.07 -3.02
C GLY A 475 13.20 25.45 -3.26
N GLU A 476 12.00 25.61 -2.68
CA GLU A 476 11.05 26.73 -2.71
C GLU A 476 10.59 27.22 -4.11
N GLU A 477 9.35 26.87 -4.46
CA GLU A 477 8.53 27.39 -5.57
C GLU A 477 9.13 27.35 -6.99
N GLU A 478 9.53 26.17 -7.46
CA GLU A 478 9.48 25.88 -8.91
C GLU A 478 8.02 25.59 -9.33
N GLY A 479 7.27 26.65 -9.62
CA GLY A 479 5.89 26.54 -10.13
C GLY A 479 5.79 25.89 -11.52
N LEU A 480 4.61 25.36 -11.86
CA LEU A 480 4.29 24.66 -13.12
C LEU A 480 4.71 25.44 -14.40
N ILE A 481 4.70 26.77 -14.34
CA ILE A 481 5.07 27.66 -15.45
C ILE A 481 6.54 27.44 -15.86
N LYS A 482 7.47 27.36 -14.88
CA LYS A 482 8.90 27.10 -15.16
C LYS A 482 9.12 25.71 -15.76
N THR A 483 8.29 24.74 -15.38
CA THR A 483 8.39 23.36 -15.90
C THR A 483 7.97 23.27 -17.36
N ARG A 484 6.95 24.04 -17.78
CA ARG A 484 6.55 24.15 -19.17
C ARG A 484 7.65 24.78 -20.04
N GLU A 485 8.27 25.86 -19.57
CA GLU A 485 9.40 26.50 -20.27
C GLU A 485 10.57 25.53 -20.49
N LYS A 486 10.89 24.69 -19.48
CA LYS A 486 11.89 23.62 -19.61
C LYS A 486 11.52 22.61 -20.71
N SER A 487 10.26 22.20 -20.78
CA SER A 487 9.78 21.29 -21.84
C SER A 487 9.92 21.91 -23.24
N GLU A 488 9.54 23.18 -23.40
CA GLU A 488 9.65 23.92 -24.65
C GLU A 488 11.12 24.08 -25.09
N GLN A 489 12.02 24.39 -24.15
CA GLN A 489 13.47 24.43 -24.39
C GLN A 489 13.99 23.06 -24.86
N LEU A 490 13.57 21.97 -24.23
CA LEU A 490 13.97 20.60 -24.60
C LEU A 490 13.45 20.20 -25.98
N GLN A 491 12.22 20.59 -26.34
CA GLN A 491 11.67 20.35 -27.69
C GLN A 491 12.50 21.07 -28.75
N LYS A 492 12.84 22.35 -28.52
CA LYS A 492 13.69 23.12 -29.44
C LYS A 492 15.08 22.51 -29.59
N SER A 493 15.74 22.19 -28.47
CA SER A 493 17.09 21.60 -28.51
C SER A 493 17.09 20.18 -29.09
N LEU A 494 15.97 19.46 -29.00
CA LEU A 494 15.81 18.15 -29.63
C LEU A 494 15.81 18.29 -31.15
N ALA A 495 15.07 19.26 -31.71
CA ALA A 495 15.08 19.54 -33.15
C ALA A 495 16.49 19.89 -33.67
N GLU A 496 17.22 20.74 -32.94
CA GLU A 496 18.61 21.08 -33.25
C GLU A 496 19.56 19.88 -33.16
N THR A 497 19.35 19.00 -32.18
CA THR A 497 20.18 17.79 -32.03
C THR A 497 19.87 16.76 -33.10
N LEU A 498 18.60 16.62 -33.49
CA LEU A 498 18.19 15.72 -34.57
C LEU A 498 18.73 16.14 -35.94
N THR A 499 19.10 17.41 -36.14
CA THR A 499 19.88 17.81 -37.33
C THR A 499 21.23 17.08 -37.41
N LEU A 500 21.90 16.91 -36.27
CA LEU A 500 23.17 16.18 -36.20
C LEU A 500 22.96 14.66 -36.22
N PHE A 501 21.93 14.20 -35.50
CA PHE A 501 21.56 12.80 -35.39
C PHE A 501 20.39 12.46 -36.33
N TYR A 502 20.49 12.91 -37.57
CA TYR A 502 19.43 12.85 -38.57
C TYR A 502 18.78 11.47 -38.77
N PRO A 503 19.48 10.32 -38.65
CA PRO A 503 18.82 9.03 -38.77
C PRO A 503 17.79 8.78 -37.68
N LEU A 504 17.97 9.34 -36.48
CA LEU A 504 17.03 9.17 -35.36
C LEU A 504 15.68 9.88 -35.59
N ALA A 505 15.62 10.83 -36.53
CA ALA A 505 14.37 11.44 -36.98
C ALA A 505 13.66 10.65 -38.10
N GLY A 506 14.27 9.57 -38.59
CA GLY A 506 13.77 8.77 -39.70
C GLY A 506 12.80 7.66 -39.29
N ARG A 507 12.56 6.73 -40.22
CA ARG A 507 11.79 5.49 -40.01
C ARG A 507 12.56 4.28 -40.51
N TYR A 508 12.49 3.17 -39.78
CA TYR A 508 13.11 1.93 -40.23
C TYR A 508 12.25 1.26 -41.30
N ILE A 509 12.84 0.99 -42.47
CA ILE A 509 12.20 0.30 -43.58
C ILE A 509 12.65 -1.15 -43.59
N ARG A 510 11.76 -2.05 -43.19
CA ARG A 510 12.08 -3.47 -43.00
C ARG A 510 12.52 -4.18 -44.28
N GLU A 511 11.85 -3.91 -45.39
CA GLU A 511 12.17 -4.51 -46.69
C GLU A 511 13.57 -4.14 -47.17
N LYS A 512 13.92 -2.86 -47.01
CA LYS A 512 15.21 -2.30 -47.47
C LYS A 512 16.33 -2.45 -46.44
N ARG A 513 16.02 -2.91 -45.22
CA ARG A 513 16.92 -2.95 -44.06
C ARG A 513 17.75 -1.67 -43.94
N SER A 514 17.05 -0.54 -43.97
CA SER A 514 17.65 0.79 -43.95
C SER A 514 16.77 1.73 -43.16
N ILE A 515 17.35 2.83 -42.73
CA ILE A 515 16.61 3.94 -42.13
C ILE A 515 16.36 4.96 -43.25
N ASP A 516 15.07 5.19 -43.50
CA ASP A 516 14.59 6.30 -44.30
C ASP A 516 14.69 7.58 -43.46
N CYS A 517 15.69 8.40 -43.73
CA CYS A 517 16.00 9.64 -43.02
C CYS A 517 15.10 10.78 -43.53
N ASN A 518 13.79 10.58 -43.37
CA ASN A 518 12.72 11.38 -43.96
C ASN A 518 12.27 12.57 -43.10
N ASP A 519 13.04 12.95 -42.08
CA ASP A 519 12.77 14.08 -41.20
C ASP A 519 11.40 14.07 -40.50
N LYS A 520 10.68 12.94 -40.46
CA LYS A 520 9.38 12.81 -39.77
C LYS A 520 9.47 13.01 -38.25
N GLY A 521 10.67 12.99 -37.69
CA GLY A 521 10.97 13.40 -36.33
C GLY A 521 10.82 12.29 -35.28
N ALA A 522 11.26 12.63 -34.07
CA ALA A 522 11.08 11.85 -32.85
C ALA A 522 9.75 12.21 -32.17
N GLU A 523 9.11 11.27 -31.49
CA GLU A 523 7.87 11.57 -30.75
C GLU A 523 8.20 12.14 -29.36
N TYR A 524 7.56 13.25 -29.02
CA TYR A 524 7.70 13.93 -27.74
C TYR A 524 6.33 13.99 -27.04
N LEU A 525 6.25 13.46 -25.83
CA LEU A 525 5.06 13.46 -24.99
C LEU A 525 5.30 14.34 -23.77
N GLU A 526 4.27 15.12 -23.41
CA GLU A 526 4.22 15.80 -22.12
C GLU A 526 3.20 15.09 -21.25
N ALA A 527 3.56 14.83 -19.99
CA ALA A 527 2.73 14.11 -19.05
C ALA A 527 2.77 14.74 -17.67
N GLU A 528 1.64 14.65 -16.96
CA GLU A 528 1.53 14.94 -15.54
C GLU A 528 1.46 13.64 -14.74
N VAL A 529 2.15 13.61 -13.61
CA VAL A 529 2.20 12.47 -12.70
C VAL A 529 1.58 12.84 -11.38
N SER A 530 0.53 12.10 -10.97
CA SER A 530 -0.07 12.29 -9.66
C SER A 530 0.90 11.80 -8.57
N GLY A 531 1.36 12.69 -7.70
CA GLY A 531 2.30 12.38 -6.62
C GLY A 531 3.64 13.09 -6.75
N SER A 532 4.51 12.93 -5.74
CA SER A 532 5.82 13.57 -5.71
C SER A 532 6.94 12.68 -6.26
N LEU A 533 7.95 13.28 -6.89
CA LEU A 533 9.12 12.53 -7.38
C LEU A 533 9.94 11.94 -6.21
N SER A 534 10.05 12.65 -5.09
CA SER A 534 10.73 12.14 -3.89
C SER A 534 10.10 10.84 -3.37
N GLN A 535 8.76 10.74 -3.44
CA GLN A 535 8.02 9.52 -3.12
C GLN A 535 8.34 8.37 -4.09
N LEU A 536 8.39 8.65 -5.41
CA LEU A 536 8.75 7.65 -6.41
C LEU A 536 10.17 7.08 -6.15
N LEU A 537 11.13 7.94 -5.83
CA LEU A 537 12.53 7.56 -5.60
C LEU A 537 12.80 6.94 -4.22
N GLY A 538 11.79 6.86 -3.35
CA GLY A 538 11.92 6.24 -2.04
C GLY A 538 12.76 7.06 -1.04
N GLN A 539 12.95 8.36 -1.27
CA GLN A 539 13.56 9.24 -0.28
C GLN A 539 12.64 9.30 0.94
N GLY A 540 13.06 8.68 2.05
CA GLY A 540 12.22 8.42 3.22
C GLY A 540 11.99 6.93 3.54
N GLY A 541 12.70 6.01 2.88
CA GLY A 541 12.67 4.57 3.21
C GLY A 541 11.72 3.72 2.33
N GLY A 542 11.19 4.28 1.25
CA GLY A 542 10.38 3.55 0.27
C GLY A 542 11.23 2.74 -0.72
N LYS A 543 10.71 1.61 -1.23
CA LYS A 543 11.32 0.89 -2.36
C LYS A 543 10.83 1.45 -3.70
N LEU A 544 11.76 1.61 -4.63
CA LEU A 544 11.47 1.94 -6.04
C LEU A 544 10.51 0.89 -6.65
N ARG A 545 9.34 1.31 -7.13
CA ARG A 545 8.34 0.41 -7.72
C ARG A 545 8.49 0.33 -9.23
N SER A 546 8.92 -0.83 -9.73
CA SER A 546 9.08 -1.07 -11.17
C SER A 546 7.80 -0.87 -11.98
N GLU A 547 6.63 -1.12 -11.39
CA GLU A 547 5.32 -0.87 -12.05
C GLU A 547 5.08 0.61 -12.37
N TRP A 548 5.68 1.55 -11.62
CA TRP A 548 5.54 2.98 -11.84
C TRP A 548 6.52 3.50 -12.89
N LEU A 549 7.76 2.96 -12.90
CA LEU A 549 8.82 3.39 -13.83
C LEU A 549 8.45 3.13 -15.29
N ASN A 550 7.74 2.03 -15.55
CA ASN A 550 7.34 1.65 -16.91
C ASN A 550 6.36 2.63 -17.55
N ASN A 551 5.66 3.45 -16.76
CA ASN A 551 4.70 4.44 -17.29
C ASN A 551 5.34 5.80 -17.57
N LEU A 552 6.61 6.01 -17.20
CA LEU A 552 7.32 7.28 -17.38
C LEU A 552 8.07 7.37 -18.72
N VAL A 553 7.99 6.32 -19.53
CA VAL A 553 8.65 6.21 -20.83
C VAL A 553 7.76 5.38 -21.78
N PRO A 554 7.65 5.73 -23.06
CA PRO A 554 6.86 4.95 -24.01
C PRO A 554 7.46 3.57 -24.26
N ASP A 555 6.59 2.57 -24.46
CA ASP A 555 6.93 1.20 -24.87
C ASP A 555 6.25 0.89 -26.22
N PRO A 556 6.82 1.36 -27.34
CA PRO A 556 6.19 1.27 -28.66
C PRO A 556 6.38 -0.11 -29.29
N GLU A 557 5.38 -0.56 -30.05
CA GLU A 557 5.54 -1.69 -30.96
C GLU A 557 6.15 -1.23 -32.30
N GLU A 558 7.07 -2.02 -32.85
CA GLU A 558 7.78 -1.67 -34.09
C GLU A 558 6.90 -1.88 -35.33
N SER A 559 6.77 -0.83 -36.15
CA SER A 559 6.10 -0.82 -37.45
C SER A 559 6.88 0.08 -38.42
N ASP A 560 6.59 -0.01 -39.72
CA ASP A 560 7.31 0.75 -40.76
C ASP A 560 7.18 2.29 -40.62
N ASN A 561 6.26 2.77 -39.77
CA ASN A 561 6.06 4.20 -39.50
C ASN A 561 6.31 4.57 -38.03
N THR A 562 6.79 3.65 -37.19
CA THR A 562 7.11 3.93 -35.79
C THR A 562 8.35 4.84 -35.70
N PRO A 563 8.30 5.96 -34.96
CA PRO A 563 9.47 6.78 -34.67
C PRO A 563 10.64 5.98 -34.09
N LEU A 564 11.88 6.33 -34.42
CA LEU A 564 13.05 5.63 -33.88
C LEU A 564 13.41 6.09 -32.47
N VAL A 565 12.96 7.28 -32.06
CA VAL A 565 13.16 7.86 -30.74
C VAL A 565 11.84 8.40 -30.20
N PHE A 566 11.60 8.12 -28.92
CA PHE A 566 10.51 8.65 -28.12
C PHE A 566 11.08 9.36 -26.90
N VAL A 567 10.49 10.48 -26.54
CA VAL A 567 10.80 11.26 -25.34
C VAL A 567 9.49 11.51 -24.60
N GLN A 568 9.47 11.27 -23.29
CA GLN A 568 8.33 11.60 -22.44
C GLN A 568 8.80 12.47 -21.28
N PHE A 569 8.31 13.71 -21.23
CA PHE A 569 8.58 14.68 -20.19
C PHE A 569 7.48 14.63 -19.14
N ASN A 570 7.81 14.15 -17.94
CA ASN A 570 6.87 13.88 -16.86
C ASN A 570 7.04 14.92 -15.75
N THR A 571 5.97 15.64 -15.42
CA THR A 571 5.93 16.63 -14.34
C THR A 571 5.22 16.07 -13.12
N PHE A 572 5.87 16.10 -11.95
CA PHE A 572 5.30 15.63 -10.68
C PHE A 572 4.65 16.79 -9.91
N THR A 573 3.72 16.49 -9.00
CA THR A 573 3.02 17.52 -8.21
C THR A 573 3.94 18.31 -7.28
N CYS A 574 5.12 17.77 -6.96
CA CYS A 574 6.15 18.46 -6.18
C CYS A 574 7.07 19.35 -7.03
N GLY A 575 6.80 19.53 -8.32
CA GLY A 575 7.68 20.25 -9.26
C GLY A 575 8.87 19.43 -9.79
N GLY A 576 9.07 18.21 -9.29
CA GLY A 576 10.09 17.30 -9.82
C GLY A 576 9.79 16.88 -11.26
N VAL A 577 10.82 16.51 -12.02
CA VAL A 577 10.71 16.14 -13.43
C VAL A 577 11.35 14.76 -13.67
N ALA A 578 10.71 13.93 -14.49
CA ALA A 578 11.34 12.74 -15.06
C ALA A 578 11.31 12.78 -16.59
N ILE A 579 12.45 12.54 -17.23
CA ILE A 579 12.57 12.49 -18.70
C ILE A 579 12.79 11.04 -19.11
N GLY A 580 11.78 10.42 -19.69
CA GLY A 580 11.87 9.11 -20.34
C GLY A 580 12.39 9.26 -21.76
N VAL A 581 13.36 8.44 -22.16
CA VAL A 581 13.89 8.33 -23.52
C VAL A 581 13.85 6.87 -23.94
N CYS A 582 13.25 6.57 -25.09
CA CYS A 582 13.16 5.23 -25.65
C CYS A 582 13.68 5.27 -27.09
N ALA A 583 14.68 4.46 -27.43
CA ALA A 583 15.28 4.44 -28.76
C ALA A 583 15.30 3.03 -29.35
N SER A 584 15.09 2.92 -30.66
CA SER A 584 15.18 1.64 -31.38
C SER A 584 16.61 1.12 -31.38
N HIS A 585 16.81 -0.11 -30.90
CA HIS A 585 18.13 -0.74 -30.91
C HIS A 585 18.65 -1.00 -32.35
N ARG A 586 17.77 -0.96 -33.36
CA ARG A 586 18.18 -1.06 -34.78
C ARG A 586 18.90 0.18 -35.30
N ALA A 587 18.66 1.33 -34.67
CA ALA A 587 19.24 2.60 -35.09
C ALA A 587 20.48 2.96 -34.27
N ALA A 588 20.54 2.52 -33.02
CA ALA A 588 21.60 2.90 -32.10
C ALA A 588 21.81 1.85 -31.00
N ASP A 589 23.06 1.52 -30.74
CA ASP A 589 23.46 0.76 -29.55
C ASP A 589 23.44 1.67 -28.30
N GLY A 590 23.74 1.09 -27.12
CA GLY A 590 23.76 1.85 -25.87
C GLY A 590 24.72 3.05 -25.91
N SER A 591 25.90 2.90 -26.51
CA SER A 591 26.89 3.97 -26.62
C SER A 591 26.35 5.13 -27.48
N SER A 592 25.78 4.80 -28.64
CA SER A 592 25.22 5.77 -29.59
C SER A 592 24.03 6.53 -28.99
N VAL A 593 23.13 5.83 -28.28
CA VAL A 593 22.01 6.48 -27.56
C VAL A 593 22.51 7.44 -26.49
N PHE A 594 23.55 7.08 -25.73
CA PHE A 594 24.12 7.99 -24.72
C PHE A 594 24.84 9.20 -25.35
N ASN A 595 25.55 9.01 -26.47
CA ASN A 595 26.14 10.13 -27.20
C ASN A 595 25.08 11.11 -27.71
N PHE A 596 23.94 10.59 -28.17
CA PHE A 596 22.79 11.41 -28.54
C PHE A 596 22.22 12.18 -27.33
N ILE A 597 21.97 11.51 -26.21
CA ILE A 597 21.42 12.15 -25.00
C ILE A 597 22.38 13.20 -24.43
N ASP A 598 23.68 12.91 -24.37
CA ASP A 598 24.69 13.87 -23.90
C ASP A 598 24.80 15.09 -24.83
N SER A 599 24.79 14.87 -26.15
CA SER A 599 24.75 15.95 -27.14
C SER A 599 23.50 16.79 -26.98
N TRP A 600 22.33 16.17 -26.83
CA TRP A 600 21.07 16.87 -26.62
C TRP A 600 21.08 17.73 -25.35
N ALA A 601 21.62 17.20 -24.24
CA ALA A 601 21.77 17.94 -23.00
C ALA A 601 22.72 19.15 -23.15
N LYS A 602 23.81 19.02 -23.94
CA LYS A 602 24.74 20.12 -24.24
C LYS A 602 24.09 21.19 -25.11
N VAL A 603 23.41 20.79 -26.18
CA VAL A 603 22.66 21.69 -27.07
C VAL A 603 21.58 22.44 -26.30
N SER A 604 20.86 21.76 -25.39
CA SER A 604 19.87 22.41 -24.52
C SER A 604 20.46 23.52 -23.64
N ARG A 605 21.67 23.33 -23.11
CA ARG A 605 22.34 24.33 -22.23
C ARG A 605 23.02 25.46 -22.98
N MET A 606 23.66 25.17 -24.11
CA MET A 606 24.64 26.09 -24.73
C MET A 606 24.32 26.45 -26.19
N GLY A 607 23.25 25.89 -26.76
CA GLY A 607 22.91 25.98 -28.17
C GLY A 607 23.77 25.09 -29.07
N HIS A 608 23.25 24.80 -30.27
CA HIS A 608 23.88 23.92 -31.26
C HIS A 608 25.29 24.35 -31.70
N SER A 609 25.55 25.66 -31.84
CA SER A 609 26.80 26.21 -32.36
C SER A 609 28.06 25.90 -31.54
N ASN A 610 27.89 25.44 -30.30
CA ASN A 610 28.99 25.17 -29.37
C ASN A 610 29.31 23.66 -29.21
N LEU A 611 28.65 22.78 -29.97
CA LEU A 611 28.89 21.34 -29.85
C LEU A 611 30.13 20.91 -30.67
N GLN A 612 31.17 20.43 -29.99
CA GLN A 612 32.41 19.94 -30.62
C GLN A 612 32.36 18.44 -31.02
N PHE A 613 31.17 17.85 -31.13
CA PHE A 613 30.98 16.44 -31.44
C PHE A 613 30.18 16.29 -32.74
N SER A 614 30.66 15.44 -33.66
CA SER A 614 29.95 15.05 -34.88
C SER A 614 29.77 13.54 -34.91
N PRO A 615 28.53 13.02 -34.96
CA PRO A 615 28.31 11.59 -35.12
C PRO A 615 28.78 11.14 -36.51
N ASN A 616 29.23 9.89 -36.61
CA ASN A 616 29.64 9.26 -37.87
C ASN A 616 28.78 8.03 -38.12
N PHE A 617 28.05 8.02 -39.24
CA PHE A 617 27.10 6.96 -39.60
C PHE A 617 27.65 5.96 -40.63
N ASN A 618 28.97 5.94 -40.85
CA ASN A 618 29.62 5.07 -41.86
C ASN A 618 29.80 3.62 -41.40
N LEU A 619 29.19 3.16 -40.31
CA LEU A 619 29.36 1.78 -39.85
C LEU A 619 28.94 0.75 -40.93
N GLY A 620 27.93 1.08 -41.73
CA GLY A 620 27.47 0.27 -42.85
C GLY A 620 28.51 0.08 -43.97
N SER A 621 29.52 0.95 -44.10
CA SER A 621 30.61 0.75 -45.07
C SER A 621 31.66 -0.24 -44.58
N PHE A 622 31.88 -0.33 -43.26
CA PHE A 622 32.80 -1.30 -42.66
C PHE A 622 32.19 -2.70 -42.58
N PHE A 623 30.87 -2.78 -42.41
CA PHE A 623 30.12 -4.04 -42.34
C PHE A 623 28.97 -4.02 -43.35
N PRO A 624 29.29 -4.16 -44.66
CA PRO A 624 28.30 -4.06 -45.73
C PRO A 624 27.25 -5.16 -45.63
N GLN A 625 26.08 -4.88 -46.21
CA GLN A 625 25.00 -5.85 -46.34
C GLN A 625 25.43 -6.91 -47.36
N GLU A 626 25.32 -8.18 -47.02
CA GLU A 626 25.35 -9.28 -48.00
C GLU A 626 23.92 -9.75 -48.28
N ASP A 627 23.66 -10.19 -49.50
CA ASP A 627 22.50 -11.02 -49.81
C ASP A 627 22.62 -12.33 -49.01
N LEU A 628 22.01 -12.38 -47.83
CA LEU A 628 21.94 -13.62 -47.09
C LEU A 628 21.00 -14.58 -47.84
N LEU A 629 21.58 -15.72 -48.22
CA LEU A 629 20.91 -16.97 -48.57
C LEU A 629 19.63 -17.19 -47.74
N PRO A 630 18.60 -17.85 -48.30
CA PRO A 630 17.31 -18.02 -47.65
C PRO A 630 17.50 -18.51 -46.21
N ALA A 631 16.80 -17.85 -45.28
CA ALA A 631 16.85 -18.17 -43.87
C ALA A 631 16.73 -19.71 -43.70
N PRO A 632 17.60 -20.34 -42.90
CA PRO A 632 17.42 -21.76 -42.62
C PRO A 632 16.01 -21.94 -42.02
N PRO A 633 15.29 -23.01 -42.40
CA PRO A 633 13.95 -23.24 -41.91
C PRO A 633 13.96 -23.17 -40.39
N ARG A 634 12.97 -22.49 -39.80
CA ARG A 634 12.77 -22.44 -38.34
C ARG A 634 12.61 -23.88 -37.81
N LYS A 635 13.74 -24.48 -37.46
CA LYS A 635 13.84 -25.57 -36.49
C LYS A 635 14.94 -25.16 -35.53
N LEU A 636 14.54 -24.59 -34.39
CA LEU A 636 15.33 -24.74 -33.18
C LEU A 636 14.59 -25.74 -32.31
N GLU A 637 15.06 -26.98 -32.38
CA GLU A 637 15.15 -27.82 -31.19
C GLU A 637 16.09 -27.12 -30.19
N SER A 638 15.77 -27.30 -28.92
CA SER A 638 16.46 -26.74 -27.77
C SER A 638 17.96 -27.05 -27.74
N GLY A 639 18.80 -26.01 -27.79
CA GLY A 639 20.23 -26.09 -27.47
C GLY A 639 20.74 -24.72 -27.03
N HIS A 640 21.17 -24.61 -25.77
CA HIS A 640 21.83 -23.42 -25.22
C HIS A 640 23.34 -23.45 -25.56
N VAL A 641 23.90 -22.33 -25.97
CA VAL A 641 25.34 -22.04 -25.86
C VAL A 641 25.48 -20.74 -25.09
N GLU A 642 26.13 -20.77 -23.93
CA GLU A 642 26.42 -19.61 -23.10
C GLU A 642 27.92 -19.28 -23.20
N LEU A 643 28.25 -18.03 -23.55
CA LEU A 643 29.61 -17.48 -23.54
C LEU A 643 29.80 -16.65 -22.27
N THR A 644 30.65 -17.10 -21.36
CA THR A 644 30.95 -16.39 -20.10
C THR A 644 32.08 -15.39 -20.29
N PHE A 645 31.83 -14.10 -20.05
CA PHE A 645 32.89 -13.10 -19.84
C PHE A 645 33.28 -13.04 -18.35
N LYS A 646 34.52 -13.40 -18.02
CA LYS A 646 35.12 -13.14 -16.69
C LYS A 646 35.43 -11.64 -16.55
N ARG A 647 34.79 -10.95 -15.60
CA ARG A 647 35.21 -9.62 -15.14
C ARG A 647 36.28 -9.75 -14.06
N THR A 648 37.50 -9.31 -14.36
CA THR A 648 38.55 -9.04 -13.37
C THR A 648 38.45 -7.56 -12.97
N PHE A 649 38.16 -7.25 -11.71
CA PHE A 649 38.27 -5.89 -11.19
C PHE A 649 39.71 -5.65 -10.71
N GLN A 650 40.43 -4.73 -11.37
CA GLN A 650 41.57 -4.05 -10.76
C GLN A 650 41.19 -2.59 -10.56
N ALA A 651 41.17 -2.14 -9.30
CA ALA A 651 41.02 -0.74 -8.94
C ALA A 651 42.36 -0.01 -9.13
N ARG A 652 42.37 1.08 -9.91
CA ARG A 652 43.40 2.11 -9.81
C ARG A 652 42.78 3.51 -9.86
N HIS A 653 43.02 4.22 -8.75
CA HIS A 653 43.10 5.66 -8.52
C HIS A 653 41.94 6.59 -8.92
N GLY A 654 41.13 6.94 -7.92
CA GLY A 654 41.19 8.28 -7.29
C GLY A 654 40.78 9.49 -8.13
N ARG A 655 39.47 9.78 -8.18
CA ARG A 655 38.87 11.13 -8.05
C ARG A 655 37.36 11.01 -7.87
N LEU A 656 36.81 11.67 -6.85
CA LEU A 656 35.37 11.78 -6.61
C LEU A 656 34.69 12.55 -7.75
N MET A 657 33.59 12.00 -8.28
CA MET A 657 32.61 12.68 -9.13
C MET A 657 31.19 12.40 -8.57
N PRO A 658 30.20 13.29 -8.78
CA PRO A 658 28.87 13.15 -8.20
C PRO A 658 28.17 11.89 -8.75
N SER A 659 27.58 11.11 -7.87
CA SER A 659 26.94 9.83 -8.16
C SER A 659 25.69 9.99 -9.05
N LEU A 660 25.79 9.64 -10.33
CA LEU A 660 24.65 9.32 -11.19
C LEU A 660 24.16 7.90 -10.84
N LEU A 661 22.95 7.80 -10.27
CA LEU A 661 22.28 6.52 -10.03
C LEU A 661 21.54 6.08 -11.30
N THR A 662 22.18 5.26 -12.14
CA THR A 662 21.57 4.71 -13.36
C THR A 662 21.07 3.29 -13.10
N ILE A 663 19.75 3.08 -13.09
CA ILE A 663 19.14 1.75 -12.89
C ILE A 663 18.57 1.25 -14.23
N PRO A 664 19.02 0.10 -14.77
CA PRO A 664 18.42 -0.49 -15.96
C PRO A 664 17.03 -1.08 -15.65
N VAL A 665 16.03 -0.70 -16.44
CA VAL A 665 14.68 -1.27 -16.40
C VAL A 665 14.72 -2.69 -16.99
N ASN A 666 14.18 -3.66 -16.26
CA ASN A 666 14.30 -5.09 -16.54
C ASN A 666 13.29 -5.56 -17.62
N MET A 667 13.78 -6.14 -18.70
CA MET A 667 12.95 -6.70 -19.78
C MET A 667 12.33 -8.04 -19.35
N ARG A 668 11.01 -8.19 -19.52
CA ARG A 668 10.29 -9.44 -19.26
C ARG A 668 10.48 -10.43 -20.42
N LYS A 669 11.23 -11.52 -20.19
CA LYS A 669 10.88 -12.87 -20.69
C LYS A 669 11.21 -13.89 -19.61
N LYS A 670 10.18 -14.53 -19.06
CA LYS A 670 10.29 -15.65 -18.10
C LYS A 670 10.46 -16.95 -18.88
N THR A 671 11.50 -17.72 -18.56
CA THR A 671 11.44 -19.19 -18.68
C THR A 671 12.25 -19.81 -17.53
N LYS A 672 11.59 -20.58 -16.67
CA LYS A 672 12.18 -21.42 -15.61
C LYS A 672 12.59 -22.77 -16.22
N LEU A 673 13.66 -23.41 -15.73
CA LEU A 673 13.71 -24.87 -15.56
C LEU A 673 14.85 -25.33 -14.63
N GLN A 674 14.60 -26.46 -13.97
CA GLN A 674 15.33 -27.13 -12.88
C GLN A 674 16.67 -27.74 -13.32
N VAL A 675 17.58 -27.84 -12.35
CA VAL A 675 18.94 -28.41 -12.43
C VAL A 675 18.91 -29.94 -12.28
N SER A 676 19.75 -30.63 -13.05
CA SER A 676 20.39 -31.89 -12.64
C SER A 676 21.81 -31.98 -13.21
N GLU A 677 22.75 -32.45 -12.39
CA GLU A 677 24.21 -32.52 -12.59
C GLU A 677 24.64 -33.50 -13.70
N SER A 678 25.70 -33.18 -14.46
CA SER A 678 26.91 -34.03 -14.62
C SER A 678 27.86 -33.59 -15.75
N SER A 679 29.14 -33.49 -15.38
CA SER A 679 30.38 -33.83 -16.10
C SER A 679 30.73 -33.27 -17.50
N CYS A 680 31.93 -32.67 -17.54
CA CYS A 680 33.08 -32.90 -18.44
C CYS A 680 33.64 -31.62 -19.05
N GLY A 681 34.89 -31.34 -18.69
CA GLY A 681 35.69 -30.22 -19.17
C GLY A 681 36.67 -30.61 -20.28
N ASN A 682 37.57 -29.67 -20.55
CA ASN A 682 38.70 -29.69 -21.48
C ASN A 682 38.36 -29.43 -22.95
N PHE A 683 38.73 -28.25 -23.48
CA PHE A 683 39.95 -28.09 -24.27
C PHE A 683 40.22 -26.62 -24.67
N VAL A 684 41.36 -26.10 -24.19
CA VAL A 684 42.35 -25.24 -24.87
C VAL A 684 42.02 -23.78 -25.24
N GLY A 685 42.77 -22.89 -24.59
CA GLY A 685 43.08 -21.55 -25.09
C GLY A 685 44.36 -21.51 -25.92
N ARG A 686 44.46 -20.49 -26.78
CA ARG A 686 45.71 -19.91 -27.31
C ARG A 686 45.38 -18.60 -28.03
N ALA A 687 45.81 -17.48 -27.45
CA ALA A 687 46.45 -16.34 -28.11
C ALA A 687 46.33 -15.10 -27.21
N ILE A 688 47.45 -14.78 -26.55
CA ILE A 688 47.73 -13.50 -25.90
C ILE A 688 48.59 -12.71 -26.90
N ALA A 689 48.20 -11.48 -27.21
CA ALA A 689 49.07 -10.32 -27.40
C ALA A 689 48.22 -9.06 -27.22
#